data_AF-A0AAX6SYL5-F1
#
_entry.id   AF-A0AAX6SYL5-F1
#
_cell.length_a   1.000
_cell.length_b   1.000
_cell.length_c   1.000
_cell.angle_alpha   90.00
_cell.angle_beta   90.00
_cell.angle_gamma   90.00
#
_symmetry.space_group_name_H-M   'P 1'
#
loop_
_entity.id
_entity.type
_entity.pdbx_description
1 polymer ?
#
loop_
_entity_poly.entity_id
_entity_poly.type
_entity_poly.pdbx_seq_one_letter_code
_entity_poly.pdbx_strand_id
1 'polypeptide(L)'
;MGGLDCSVAVALLGALVLGAARGAGAVEITVPRDSDITILVKQGAPSLRPCHLFTAKRHVTMLTVKPGERTSFSFTCQDPEKHFVLEIQKNIDCTASPCPLGEVPLQPPAAALPALNRTFVWDVRTRKSTGLELRFSGPRLRQVGPGDSCPDGVTYTISSRVDAAVVKIGTFCGKGTVSRIKLQEGLKVALHLPWFQARNESGFSITNHTAIKRLCIVESVFEDEGSATLLSANYPAGFPEDELMTWQFMVPAHLRASVSFLDFSTSNCERKEERVEYHIPGSATNPEVFRLDDPQPGNMAGNFNLSLQGCDQDPQSPGALRLRFQVLVQHPQTESNKTYVVDLSQERTLSLSIEPRPKPSPRFKAGCFVCLESRTCSPKVTLAPGSKYKVSFLCDDLTRLWAIAEKTLSCSDHRYCQRKAFPLQVPDDVLQLPVQLRDFSWKLLVPRDRLSLVLTPARKLQQHTHERPCNASFSYVVASAAPDLYFGSFCTGGSIKQVLLRQNSSVTLRTYAPGFHSEVPGQGLTVSFVPYFKEEAIFTVTPDTKSKLYLRTPNWDRGLPALSSVSWNITVPSGQEACLTFSKERTGVVCQSGRAFMIIQEQRTQMEEIFSLEDDTLPKPSFHRHSFWVNISNCSPTSGKQLDLLFWVTLTPRTLDVTVITAVVGGGVSLLFALGLIICCVKKYRKKKVNKGPAVGIYNGNINTQMPLQPKKFQKGRKDNDSHVYAVIEDTMVYGHLLQGSGGSFLQPEVDAYRPFQGAMGDRPPSPPPTCSRVPTAKLAEEKPPPCTSLEPETEPYTFSHPSQAAGSNRATHVPLLDPQEPGLPAE
;
A
#
# COMPACT_ATOMS: atom_id res chain seq x y z
N MET A 1 64.17 3.13 60.06
CA MET A 1 65.45 2.39 60.01
C MET A 1 65.72 2.17 58.52
N GLY A 2 66.66 2.84 57.84
CA GLY A 2 67.83 3.60 58.29
C GLY A 2 69.06 2.67 58.40
N GLY A 3 70.22 2.97 57.80
CA GLY A 3 70.60 4.08 56.91
C GLY A 3 72.12 4.31 56.90
N LEU A 4 72.67 4.93 55.84
CA LEU A 4 74.11 5.25 55.65
C LEU A 4 75.02 3.99 55.55
N ASP A 5 76.26 3.99 55.03
CA ASP A 5 77.11 4.96 54.29
C ASP A 5 77.68 4.24 53.03
N CYS A 6 78.12 4.83 51.91
CA CYS A 6 78.83 6.08 51.56
C CYS A 6 80.37 5.93 51.38
N SER A 7 80.79 5.90 50.11
CA SER A 7 82.10 6.29 49.54
C SER A 7 83.44 5.75 50.10
N VAL A 8 84.16 5.00 49.24
CA VAL A 8 85.59 5.20 48.93
C VAL A 8 85.73 5.15 47.39
N ALA A 9 86.69 5.87 46.80
CA ALA A 9 86.81 6.01 45.34
C ALA A 9 88.27 6.13 44.85
N VAL A 10 88.40 6.17 43.51
CA VAL A 10 89.55 6.64 42.68
C VAL A 10 90.52 5.58 42.13
N ALA A 11 90.56 5.58 40.77
CA ALA A 11 91.63 5.20 39.84
C ALA A 11 92.18 3.75 39.76
N LEU A 12 91.91 3.13 38.61
CA LEU A 12 92.95 2.96 37.58
C LEU A 12 92.31 2.88 36.18
N LEU A 13 92.87 3.59 35.18
CA LEU A 13 92.47 3.45 33.78
C LEU A 13 93.21 2.27 33.14
N GLY A 14 92.51 1.45 32.35
CA GLY A 14 93.08 0.30 31.64
C GLY A 14 92.18 -0.20 30.53
N ALA A 15 92.45 0.25 29.30
CA ALA A 15 91.75 -0.04 28.04
C ALA A 15 90.96 -1.36 27.91
N LEU A 16 89.70 -1.25 27.45
CA LEU A 16 89.13 -2.13 26.41
C LEU A 16 87.78 -1.60 25.83
N VAL A 17 87.84 -0.51 25.06
CA VAL A 17 86.71 -0.09 24.20
C VAL A 17 86.73 -0.92 22.92
N LEU A 18 86.28 -2.17 22.99
CA LEU A 18 85.88 -2.93 21.81
C LEU A 18 84.39 -2.65 21.54
N GLY A 19 84.13 -1.71 20.64
CA GLY A 19 82.78 -1.38 20.18
C GLY A 19 82.16 -2.58 19.47
N ALA A 20 81.29 -3.32 20.17
CA ALA A 20 80.51 -4.42 19.62
C ALA A 20 79.44 -3.88 18.66
N ALA A 21 79.85 -3.52 17.45
CA ALA A 21 78.98 -3.21 16.33
C ALA A 21 78.18 -4.48 15.97
N ARG A 22 77.01 -4.64 16.59
CA ARG A 22 76.03 -5.68 16.22
C ARG A 22 75.57 -5.44 14.79
N GLY A 23 76.24 -6.09 13.84
CA GLY A 23 75.77 -6.17 12.46
C GLY A 23 74.37 -6.78 12.43
N ALA A 24 73.50 -6.26 11.56
CA ALA A 24 72.16 -6.79 11.38
C ALA A 24 72.24 -8.27 10.97
N GLY A 25 71.47 -9.12 11.65
CA GLY A 25 71.45 -10.56 11.37
C GLY A 25 71.00 -10.84 9.94
N ALA A 26 71.54 -11.90 9.34
CA ALA A 26 71.09 -12.38 8.05
C ALA A 26 69.63 -12.88 8.16
N VAL A 27 68.78 -12.39 7.25
CA VAL A 27 67.38 -12.80 7.09
C VAL A 27 67.33 -13.82 5.97
N GLU A 28 66.77 -15.00 6.25
CA GLU A 28 66.53 -16.04 5.24
C GLU A 28 65.03 -16.12 4.91
N ILE A 29 64.70 -16.12 3.62
CA ILE A 29 63.36 -16.42 3.11
C ILE A 29 63.45 -17.71 2.27
N THR A 30 62.54 -18.64 2.48
CA THR A 30 62.35 -19.85 1.66
C THR A 30 60.93 -19.89 1.14
N VAL A 31 60.74 -20.13 -0.17
CA VAL A 31 59.43 -20.29 -0.80
C VAL A 31 59.26 -21.75 -1.25
N PRO A 32 58.18 -22.47 -0.89
CA PRO A 32 57.97 -23.84 -1.36
C PRO A 32 57.83 -23.92 -2.89
N ARG A 33 58.24 -25.04 -3.49
CA ARG A 33 58.23 -25.22 -4.96
C ARG A 33 56.81 -25.13 -5.54
N ASP A 34 55.85 -25.76 -4.88
CA ASP A 34 54.50 -26.00 -5.41
C ASP A 34 53.49 -24.95 -4.91
N SER A 35 53.91 -23.69 -4.77
CA SER A 35 53.16 -22.67 -3.99
C SER A 35 52.61 -21.48 -4.78
N ASP A 36 53.03 -21.29 -6.04
CA ASP A 36 52.67 -20.15 -6.92
C ASP A 36 52.87 -18.75 -6.32
N ILE A 37 53.74 -18.65 -5.30
CA ILE A 37 54.08 -17.42 -4.59
C ILE A 37 55.39 -16.84 -5.11
N THR A 38 55.39 -15.54 -5.41
CA THR A 38 56.60 -14.75 -5.61
C THR A 38 56.68 -13.69 -4.50
N ILE A 39 57.85 -13.58 -3.86
CA ILE A 39 58.11 -12.58 -2.82
C ILE A 39 59.05 -11.51 -3.38
N LEU A 40 58.71 -10.25 -3.15
CA LEU A 40 59.44 -9.08 -3.64
C LEU A 40 59.78 -8.15 -2.48
N VAL A 41 61.06 -8.01 -2.15
CA VAL A 41 61.56 -6.92 -1.31
C VAL A 41 61.87 -5.74 -2.22
N LYS A 42 61.22 -4.60 -2.01
CA LYS A 42 61.44 -3.38 -2.80
C LYS A 42 61.58 -2.17 -1.88
N GLN A 43 62.26 -1.13 -2.36
CA GLN A 43 62.41 0.12 -1.63
C GLN A 43 61.03 0.79 -1.43
N GLY A 44 60.81 1.36 -0.24
CA GLY A 44 59.58 2.04 0.15
C GLY A 44 59.59 3.53 -0.22
N ALA A 45 58.99 4.36 0.61
CA ALA A 45 59.01 5.81 0.45
C ALA A 45 60.45 6.39 0.52
N PRO A 46 60.76 7.46 -0.22
CA PRO A 46 62.08 8.10 -0.17
C PRO A 46 62.37 8.61 1.24
N SER A 47 63.56 8.30 1.75
CA SER A 47 63.94 8.46 3.15
C SER A 47 65.26 9.22 3.28
N LEU A 48 65.35 10.09 4.29
CA LEU A 48 66.51 10.99 4.51
C LEU A 48 67.80 10.29 4.97
N ARG A 49 67.77 8.97 5.17
CA ARG A 49 68.93 8.15 5.55
C ARG A 49 69.13 7.04 4.53
N PRO A 50 70.36 6.78 4.05
CA PRO A 50 70.61 5.66 3.14
C PRO A 50 70.51 4.33 3.90
N CYS A 51 69.64 3.44 3.43
CA CYS A 51 69.64 2.03 3.82
C CYS A 51 69.76 1.15 2.59
N HIS A 52 70.62 0.14 2.68
CA HIS A 52 71.02 -0.71 1.58
C HIS A 52 70.64 -2.16 1.88
N LEU A 53 70.14 -2.86 0.86
CA LEU A 53 69.82 -4.27 0.89
C LEU A 53 70.97 -5.06 0.24
N PHE A 54 71.46 -6.08 0.95
CA PHE A 54 72.60 -6.90 0.54
C PHE A 54 72.21 -8.38 0.42
N THR A 55 72.47 -8.99 -0.73
CA THR A 55 72.36 -10.43 -0.98
C THR A 55 73.67 -10.94 -1.58
N ALA A 56 74.15 -12.12 -1.17
CA ALA A 56 75.41 -12.71 -1.63
C ALA A 56 76.62 -11.73 -1.66
N LYS A 57 76.71 -10.84 -0.65
CA LYS A 57 77.71 -9.74 -0.52
C LYS A 57 77.67 -8.66 -1.63
N ARG A 58 76.59 -8.57 -2.41
CA ARG A 58 76.33 -7.51 -3.39
C ARG A 58 75.18 -6.60 -2.93
N HIS A 59 75.30 -5.30 -3.20
CA HIS A 59 74.19 -4.35 -3.03
C HIS A 59 73.15 -4.55 -4.13
N VAL A 60 71.87 -4.60 -3.76
CA VAL A 60 70.74 -4.80 -4.67
C VAL A 60 69.55 -3.94 -4.22
N THR A 61 68.91 -3.23 -5.14
CA THR A 61 67.78 -2.31 -4.83
C THR A 61 66.42 -2.99 -4.73
N MET A 62 66.27 -4.18 -5.34
CA MET A 62 65.04 -4.97 -5.35
C MET A 62 65.37 -6.46 -5.39
N LEU A 63 64.83 -7.25 -4.48
CA LEU A 63 65.08 -8.70 -4.38
C LEU A 63 63.80 -9.48 -4.65
N THR A 64 63.82 -10.32 -5.67
CA THR A 64 62.76 -11.29 -5.98
C THR A 64 63.17 -12.67 -5.49
N VAL A 65 62.24 -13.40 -4.86
CA VAL A 65 62.36 -14.82 -4.50
C VAL A 65 61.18 -15.57 -5.11
N LYS A 66 61.46 -16.56 -5.95
CA LYS A 66 60.49 -17.37 -6.72
C LYS A 66 60.13 -18.68 -6.01
N PRO A 67 59.08 -19.41 -6.45
CA PRO A 67 58.78 -20.74 -5.94
C PRO A 67 59.99 -21.68 -5.99
N GLY A 68 60.31 -22.32 -4.86
CA GLY A 68 61.45 -23.23 -4.72
C GLY A 68 62.79 -22.58 -4.41
N GLU A 69 62.90 -21.24 -4.40
CA GLU A 69 64.12 -20.54 -4.04
C GLU A 69 64.24 -20.35 -2.51
N ARG A 70 65.50 -20.34 -2.05
CA ARG A 70 65.92 -20.02 -0.69
C ARG A 70 66.97 -18.93 -0.77
N THR A 71 66.75 -17.81 -0.09
CA THR A 71 67.54 -16.59 -0.28
C THR A 71 67.83 -15.92 1.05
N SER A 72 69.12 -15.72 1.32
CA SER A 72 69.63 -15.01 2.50
C SER A 72 70.07 -13.60 2.13
N PHE A 73 69.60 -12.60 2.87
CA PHE A 73 69.92 -11.18 2.68
C PHE A 73 70.08 -10.44 4.02
N SER A 74 70.50 -9.17 3.97
CA SER A 74 70.71 -8.33 5.15
C SER A 74 70.50 -6.85 4.82
N PHE A 75 70.25 -6.03 5.85
CA PHE A 75 70.06 -4.58 5.75
C PHE A 75 71.20 -3.83 6.44
N THR A 76 71.56 -2.64 5.96
CA THR A 76 72.56 -1.78 6.63
C THR A 76 72.00 -0.87 7.72
N CYS A 77 70.68 -0.70 7.81
CA CYS A 77 70.01 0.12 8.83
C CYS A 77 69.41 -0.74 9.94
N GLN A 78 69.13 -0.10 11.08
CA GLN A 78 68.47 -0.73 12.24
C GLN A 78 66.93 -0.71 12.13
N ASP A 79 66.39 0.17 11.28
CA ASP A 79 64.97 0.43 11.06
C ASP A 79 64.52 0.18 9.59
N PRO A 80 64.77 -1.03 9.03
CA PRO A 80 64.51 -1.34 7.62
C PRO A 80 63.03 -1.26 7.23
N GLU A 81 62.09 -1.34 8.18
CA GLU A 81 60.65 -1.21 7.97
C GLU A 81 60.22 0.15 7.42
N LYS A 82 61.06 1.18 7.58
CA LYS A 82 60.87 2.53 7.02
C LYS A 82 61.44 2.69 5.61
N HIS A 83 62.35 1.79 5.22
CA HIS A 83 63.12 1.87 3.97
C HIS A 83 62.69 0.84 2.92
N PHE A 84 62.16 -0.32 3.34
CA PHE A 84 61.78 -1.43 2.48
C PHE A 84 60.37 -1.95 2.80
N VAL A 85 59.66 -2.37 1.76
CA VAL A 85 58.37 -3.03 1.84
C VAL A 85 58.44 -4.42 1.20
N LEU A 86 57.63 -5.33 1.73
CA LEU A 86 57.56 -6.71 1.27
C LEU A 86 56.23 -6.95 0.55
N GLU A 87 56.28 -7.32 -0.72
CA GLU A 87 55.10 -7.69 -1.50
C GLU A 87 55.12 -9.20 -1.77
N ILE A 88 54.02 -9.89 -1.43
CA ILE A 88 53.86 -11.34 -1.57
C ILE A 88 52.74 -11.56 -2.58
N GLN A 89 53.09 -11.90 -3.82
CA GLN A 89 52.13 -12.14 -4.88
C GLN A 89 51.84 -13.64 -5.02
N LYS A 90 50.57 -14.03 -4.93
CA LYS A 90 50.08 -15.38 -5.24
C LYS A 90 49.10 -15.30 -6.41
N ASN A 91 49.47 -15.93 -7.52
CA ASN A 91 48.59 -16.03 -8.69
C ASN A 91 47.76 -17.32 -8.58
N ILE A 92 46.47 -17.25 -8.89
CA ILE A 92 45.54 -18.38 -8.75
C ILE A 92 44.72 -18.50 -10.04
N ASP A 93 44.98 -19.53 -10.84
CA ASP A 93 44.30 -19.75 -12.11
C ASP A 93 43.22 -20.85 -11.99
N CYS A 94 41.98 -20.41 -11.77
CA CYS A 94 40.81 -21.29 -11.68
C CYS A 94 40.24 -21.68 -13.06
N THR A 95 40.91 -21.34 -14.16
CA THR A 95 40.53 -21.80 -15.50
C THR A 95 41.14 -23.17 -15.83
N ALA A 96 42.35 -23.42 -15.34
CA ALA A 96 43.12 -24.66 -15.51
C ALA A 96 43.12 -25.56 -14.26
N SER A 97 42.91 -25.02 -13.07
CA SER A 97 42.93 -25.76 -11.79
C SER A 97 41.63 -25.56 -10.97
N PRO A 98 41.32 -26.44 -9.99
CA PRO A 98 40.20 -26.23 -9.07
C PRO A 98 40.42 -24.95 -8.24
N CYS A 99 39.42 -24.08 -8.20
CA CYS A 99 39.51 -22.82 -7.46
C CYS A 99 39.60 -23.07 -5.94
N PRO A 100 40.47 -22.37 -5.19
CA PRO A 100 40.61 -22.57 -3.75
C PRO A 100 39.41 -21.99 -3.00
N LEU A 101 38.45 -22.85 -2.67
CA LEU A 101 37.26 -22.49 -1.90
C LEU A 101 37.52 -22.63 -0.39
N GLY A 102 36.94 -21.74 0.39
CA GLY A 102 37.15 -21.65 1.83
C GLY A 102 38.11 -20.53 2.22
N GLU A 103 38.69 -20.63 3.41
CA GLU A 103 39.55 -19.59 4.00
C GLU A 103 40.92 -19.50 3.29
N VAL A 104 41.39 -18.28 3.08
CA VAL A 104 42.67 -18.04 2.40
C VAL A 104 43.77 -17.81 3.44
N PRO A 105 44.71 -18.74 3.67
CA PRO A 105 45.79 -18.57 4.65
C PRO A 105 46.84 -17.57 4.17
N LEU A 106 47.52 -16.90 5.12
CA LEU A 106 48.72 -16.11 4.80
C LEU A 106 49.89 -17.06 4.53
N GLN A 107 50.41 -17.02 3.31
CA GLN A 107 51.51 -17.87 2.85
C GLN A 107 52.61 -17.02 2.20
N PRO A 108 53.86 -17.05 2.70
CA PRO A 108 54.27 -17.64 3.98
C PRO A 108 53.58 -16.97 5.18
N PRO A 109 53.49 -17.63 6.35
CA PRO A 109 52.94 -17.03 7.57
C PRO A 109 53.70 -15.75 7.94
N ALA A 110 53.00 -14.73 8.46
CA ALA A 110 53.62 -13.43 8.74
C ALA A 110 54.75 -13.49 9.79
N ALA A 111 54.77 -14.51 10.66
CA ALA A 111 55.86 -14.77 11.59
C ALA A 111 57.14 -15.32 10.93
N ALA A 112 57.06 -15.90 9.73
CA ALA A 112 58.18 -16.41 8.95
C ALA A 112 58.75 -15.38 7.95
N LEU A 113 58.26 -14.14 7.99
CA LEU A 113 58.68 -13.03 7.14
C LEU A 113 59.35 -11.94 8.00
N PRO A 114 60.33 -11.18 7.48
CA PRO A 114 60.93 -10.09 8.23
C PRO A 114 59.88 -9.05 8.66
N ALA A 115 60.18 -8.31 9.73
CA ALA A 115 59.35 -7.25 10.29
C ALA A 115 59.41 -5.98 9.41
N LEU A 116 58.91 -6.10 8.17
CA LEU A 116 58.71 -5.01 7.22
C LEU A 116 57.21 -4.80 7.01
N ASN A 117 56.82 -3.65 6.45
CA ASN A 117 55.44 -3.46 5.99
C ASN A 117 55.15 -4.46 4.87
N ARG A 118 54.16 -5.34 5.07
CA ARG A 118 53.82 -6.44 4.15
C ARG A 118 52.58 -6.11 3.33
N THR A 119 52.55 -6.53 2.07
CA THR A 119 51.36 -6.53 1.23
C THR A 119 51.19 -7.90 0.61
N PHE A 120 50.17 -8.65 1.04
CA PHE A 120 49.78 -9.92 0.42
C PHE A 120 48.81 -9.63 -0.71
N VAL A 121 49.10 -10.13 -1.91
CA VAL A 121 48.32 -9.91 -3.13
C VAL A 121 47.89 -11.24 -3.72
N TRP A 122 46.59 -11.45 -3.85
CA TRP A 122 46.01 -12.59 -4.55
C TRP A 122 45.40 -12.11 -5.87
N ASP A 123 45.90 -12.58 -7.02
CA ASP A 123 45.33 -12.36 -8.36
C ASP A 123 44.63 -13.65 -8.81
N VAL A 124 43.30 -13.69 -8.67
CA VAL A 124 42.46 -14.86 -8.93
C VAL A 124 41.76 -14.70 -10.28
N ARG A 125 41.99 -15.64 -11.19
CA ARG A 125 41.42 -15.64 -12.56
C ARG A 125 40.39 -16.74 -12.71
N THR A 126 39.23 -16.41 -13.27
CA THR A 126 38.14 -17.36 -13.52
C THR A 126 37.69 -17.31 -14.98
N ARG A 127 36.76 -18.19 -15.35
CA ARG A 127 36.09 -18.12 -16.66
C ARG A 127 34.98 -17.07 -16.58
N LYS A 128 34.71 -16.34 -17.66
CA LYS A 128 33.67 -15.27 -17.70
C LYS A 128 32.28 -15.71 -17.19
N SER A 129 31.94 -17.00 -17.33
CA SER A 129 30.70 -17.62 -16.84
C SER A 129 30.69 -18.00 -15.35
N THR A 130 31.75 -17.70 -14.59
CA THR A 130 31.92 -18.08 -13.17
C THR A 130 32.02 -16.83 -12.29
N GLY A 131 31.08 -16.66 -11.36
CA GLY A 131 31.15 -15.63 -10.33
C GLY A 131 31.95 -16.10 -9.11
N LEU A 132 32.53 -15.14 -8.40
CA LEU A 132 33.16 -15.36 -7.09
C LEU A 132 32.50 -14.48 -6.03
N GLU A 133 32.40 -15.02 -4.82
CA GLU A 133 31.93 -14.31 -3.63
C GLU A 133 33.05 -14.32 -2.57
N LEU A 134 33.50 -13.14 -2.17
CA LEU A 134 34.33 -12.94 -0.99
C LEU A 134 33.43 -12.85 0.24
N ARG A 135 33.73 -13.62 1.30
CA ARG A 135 33.02 -13.60 2.58
C ARG A 135 33.93 -13.16 3.72
N PHE A 136 33.46 -12.23 4.54
CA PHE A 136 34.19 -11.64 5.67
C PHE A 136 33.59 -12.12 7.01
N SER A 137 33.86 -13.39 7.35
CA SER A 137 33.33 -14.06 8.55
C SER A 137 33.72 -13.38 9.87
N GLY A 138 34.83 -12.65 9.89
CA GLY A 138 35.21 -11.80 11.02
C GLY A 138 36.56 -11.08 10.83
N PRO A 139 36.66 -9.76 11.09
CA PRO A 139 35.57 -8.79 11.20
C PRO A 139 35.00 -8.40 9.81
N ARG A 140 33.74 -7.97 9.77
CA ARG A 140 33.16 -7.31 8.58
C ARG A 140 33.92 -6.03 8.20
N LEU A 141 33.82 -5.64 6.93
CA LEU A 141 34.61 -4.53 6.36
C LEU A 141 33.86 -3.18 6.37
N ARG A 142 34.62 -2.09 6.49
CA ARG A 142 34.17 -0.69 6.34
C ARG A 142 34.91 -0.05 5.16
N GLN A 143 34.19 0.40 4.14
CA GLN A 143 34.82 1.14 3.02
C GLN A 143 35.40 2.47 3.52
N VAL A 144 36.51 2.92 2.94
CA VAL A 144 37.18 4.17 3.28
C VAL A 144 37.55 4.98 2.04
N GLY A 145 37.47 6.30 2.15
CA GLY A 145 37.72 7.23 1.06
C GLY A 145 39.16 7.74 0.99
N PRO A 146 39.48 8.61 0.02
CA PRO A 146 40.77 9.28 -0.07
C PRO A 146 41.00 10.15 1.17
N GLY A 147 42.14 9.96 1.83
CA GLY A 147 42.50 10.67 3.07
C GLY A 147 42.06 9.96 4.36
N ASP A 148 41.15 8.99 4.30
CA ASP A 148 40.78 8.18 5.46
C ASP A 148 41.84 7.11 5.76
N SER A 149 42.21 6.94 7.04
CA SER A 149 43.14 5.91 7.50
C SER A 149 42.47 4.89 8.44
N CYS A 150 42.84 3.62 8.34
CA CYS A 150 42.37 2.58 9.27
C CYS A 150 43.07 2.71 10.64
N PRO A 151 42.36 2.61 11.79
CA PRO A 151 42.95 2.83 13.12
C PRO A 151 44.07 1.85 13.51
N ASP A 152 44.09 0.66 12.91
CA ASP A 152 45.10 -0.39 13.06
C ASP A 152 46.14 -0.39 11.93
N GLY A 153 46.01 0.52 10.96
CA GLY A 153 46.82 0.56 9.73
C GLY A 153 46.58 -0.62 8.77
N VAL A 154 45.64 -1.52 9.06
CA VAL A 154 45.37 -2.70 8.22
C VAL A 154 44.31 -2.35 7.18
N THR A 155 44.67 -2.51 5.89
CA THR A 155 43.77 -2.13 4.79
C THR A 155 43.64 -3.26 3.77
N TYR A 156 42.42 -3.46 3.27
CA TYR A 156 42.13 -4.33 2.14
C TYR A 156 41.82 -3.46 0.91
N THR A 157 42.56 -3.61 -0.17
CA THR A 157 42.15 -3.08 -1.48
C THR A 157 41.59 -4.23 -2.31
N ILE A 158 40.37 -4.05 -2.82
CA ILE A 158 39.61 -5.08 -3.55
C ILE A 158 39.28 -4.54 -4.93
N SER A 159 39.62 -5.31 -5.96
CA SER A 159 39.39 -4.99 -7.37
C SER A 159 38.78 -6.15 -8.13
N SER A 160 37.90 -5.87 -9.08
CA SER A 160 37.47 -6.84 -10.10
C SER A 160 38.45 -6.85 -11.27
N ARG A 161 38.50 -7.97 -11.99
CA ARG A 161 38.92 -7.97 -13.40
C ARG A 161 37.67 -7.74 -14.27
N VAL A 162 37.84 -6.99 -15.36
CA VAL A 162 36.86 -6.84 -16.44
C VAL A 162 37.66 -6.85 -17.74
N ASP A 163 37.55 -7.91 -18.53
CA ASP A 163 38.46 -8.21 -19.64
C ASP A 163 39.95 -8.08 -19.24
N ALA A 164 40.67 -7.08 -19.79
CA ALA A 164 42.06 -6.79 -19.48
C ALA A 164 42.24 -5.74 -18.36
N ALA A 165 41.18 -5.02 -17.99
CA ALA A 165 41.21 -3.96 -17.00
C ALA A 165 41.09 -4.48 -15.56
N VAL A 166 41.55 -3.66 -14.62
CA VAL A 166 41.43 -3.92 -13.17
C VAL A 166 40.69 -2.75 -12.53
N VAL A 167 39.41 -2.96 -12.20
CA VAL A 167 38.52 -1.94 -11.63
C VAL A 167 38.58 -2.02 -10.11
N LYS A 168 38.94 -0.94 -9.42
CA LYS A 168 39.02 -0.90 -7.96
C LYS A 168 37.63 -0.74 -7.36
N ILE A 169 37.11 -1.77 -6.69
CA ILE A 169 35.81 -1.68 -6.00
C ILE A 169 35.92 -0.84 -4.73
N GLY A 170 37.06 -0.91 -4.02
CA GLY A 170 37.32 -0.02 -2.89
C GLY A 170 38.60 -0.31 -2.12
N THR A 171 38.85 0.52 -1.12
CA THR A 171 39.74 0.19 0.00
C THR A 171 38.90 0.13 1.27
N PHE A 172 39.23 -0.79 2.18
CA PHE A 172 38.41 -1.12 3.34
C PHE A 172 39.26 -1.35 4.60
N CYS A 173 38.74 -0.97 5.76
CA CYS A 173 39.22 -1.37 7.09
C CYS A 173 38.39 -2.53 7.64
N GLY A 174 38.84 -3.17 8.72
CA GLY A 174 37.96 -3.98 9.56
C GLY A 174 36.94 -3.14 10.34
N LYS A 175 35.94 -3.81 10.94
CA LYS A 175 34.84 -3.23 11.76
C LYS A 175 33.92 -2.28 10.96
N GLY A 176 33.19 -2.84 10.00
CA GLY A 176 32.08 -2.16 9.31
C GLY A 176 30.90 -3.09 9.02
N THR A 177 30.04 -2.70 8.08
CA THR A 177 28.81 -3.43 7.70
C THR A 177 29.01 -4.46 6.59
N VAL A 178 30.07 -4.34 5.78
CA VAL A 178 30.23 -5.15 4.56
C VAL A 178 30.57 -6.60 4.92
N SER A 179 29.63 -7.50 4.63
CA SER A 179 29.69 -8.93 4.91
C SER A 179 30.25 -9.74 3.72
N ARG A 180 29.93 -9.31 2.51
CA ARG A 180 30.27 -10.01 1.25
C ARG A 180 30.53 -9.04 0.11
N ILE A 181 31.36 -9.46 -0.84
CA ILE A 181 31.46 -8.81 -2.16
C ILE A 181 31.43 -9.91 -3.24
N LYS A 182 30.47 -9.82 -4.16
CA LYS A 182 30.29 -10.72 -5.31
C LYS A 182 30.85 -10.05 -6.57
N LEU A 183 31.62 -10.79 -7.38
CA LEU A 183 32.42 -10.31 -8.52
C LEU A 183 32.32 -11.27 -9.71
N GLN A 184 32.58 -10.79 -10.92
CA GLN A 184 32.65 -11.59 -12.16
C GLN A 184 34.09 -11.61 -12.73
N GLU A 185 34.42 -12.59 -13.57
CA GLU A 185 35.64 -12.74 -14.40
C GLU A 185 37.00 -12.88 -13.67
N GLY A 186 37.06 -12.51 -12.39
CA GLY A 186 38.23 -12.66 -11.55
C GLY A 186 38.31 -11.53 -10.53
N LEU A 187 39.14 -11.71 -9.51
CA LEU A 187 39.32 -10.73 -8.44
C LEU A 187 40.78 -10.57 -8.07
N LYS A 188 41.14 -9.35 -7.68
CA LYS A 188 42.45 -9.03 -7.12
C LYS A 188 42.26 -8.40 -5.74
N VAL A 189 42.80 -9.06 -4.71
CA VAL A 189 42.75 -8.59 -3.33
C VAL A 189 44.17 -8.31 -2.86
N ALA A 190 44.40 -7.12 -2.32
CA ALA A 190 45.65 -6.73 -1.67
C ALA A 190 45.39 -6.41 -0.19
N LEU A 191 45.96 -7.21 0.72
CA LEU A 191 45.95 -6.99 2.16
C LEU A 191 47.27 -6.35 2.59
N HIS A 192 47.19 -5.08 2.98
CA HIS A 192 48.31 -4.33 3.54
C HIS A 192 48.34 -4.52 5.08
N LEU A 193 49.48 -4.99 5.59
CA LEU A 193 49.74 -5.26 7.01
C LEU A 193 50.98 -4.46 7.47
N PRO A 194 50.85 -3.56 8.46
CA PRO A 194 51.99 -2.87 9.04
C PRO A 194 53.02 -3.83 9.63
N TRP A 195 54.29 -3.40 9.69
CA TRP A 195 55.42 -4.20 10.19
C TRP A 195 55.23 -4.76 11.61
N PHE A 196 54.52 -4.03 12.47
CA PHE A 196 54.22 -4.40 13.85
C PHE A 196 53.05 -5.40 13.99
N GLN A 197 52.28 -5.65 12.92
CA GLN A 197 51.04 -6.41 13.01
C GLN A 197 51.28 -7.92 12.90
N ALA A 198 51.24 -8.62 14.04
CA ALA A 198 51.31 -10.07 14.12
C ALA A 198 49.94 -10.71 13.80
N ARG A 199 49.68 -10.99 12.52
CA ARG A 199 48.45 -11.64 12.04
C ARG A 199 48.77 -12.87 11.19
N ASN A 200 48.06 -13.99 11.40
CA ASN A 200 48.28 -15.24 10.68
C ASN A 200 47.22 -15.56 9.60
N GLU A 201 46.07 -14.89 9.65
CA GLU A 201 44.91 -15.12 8.77
C GLU A 201 44.66 -13.92 7.84
N SER A 202 44.11 -14.17 6.65
CA SER A 202 43.66 -13.10 5.76
C SER A 202 42.37 -12.41 6.24
N GLY A 203 41.52 -13.09 7.00
CA GLY A 203 40.17 -12.63 7.39
C GLY A 203 39.12 -12.68 6.27
N PHE A 204 39.37 -13.42 5.19
CA PHE A 204 38.36 -13.68 4.17
C PHE A 204 38.39 -15.11 3.65
N SER A 205 37.24 -15.56 3.13
CA SER A 205 37.10 -16.80 2.38
C SER A 205 36.57 -16.52 0.98
N ILE A 206 36.91 -17.41 0.03
CA ILE A 206 36.41 -17.40 -1.34
C ILE A 206 35.37 -18.50 -1.50
N THR A 207 34.22 -18.17 -2.07
CA THR A 207 33.18 -19.14 -2.45
C THR A 207 32.75 -18.93 -3.90
N ASN A 208 32.44 -20.01 -4.63
CA ASN A 208 31.85 -19.91 -5.97
C ASN A 208 30.45 -19.27 -5.90
N HIS A 209 30.12 -18.47 -6.90
CA HIS A 209 28.81 -17.85 -7.08
C HIS A 209 28.36 -17.99 -8.55
N THR A 210 27.06 -17.85 -8.82
CA THR A 210 26.55 -17.67 -10.18
C THR A 210 27.11 -16.39 -10.81
N ALA A 211 27.25 -16.35 -12.13
CA ALA A 211 27.67 -15.14 -12.82
C ALA A 211 26.64 -14.01 -12.61
N ILE A 212 27.08 -12.92 -12.01
CA ILE A 212 26.30 -11.69 -11.88
C ILE A 212 26.51 -10.83 -13.14
N LYS A 213 25.44 -10.34 -13.77
CA LYS A 213 25.53 -9.45 -14.95
C LYS A 213 25.81 -7.99 -14.54
N ARG A 214 26.78 -7.80 -13.64
CA ARG A 214 27.04 -6.57 -12.88
C ARG A 214 28.50 -6.57 -12.40
N LEU A 215 29.21 -5.44 -12.49
CA LEU A 215 30.59 -5.25 -12.00
C LEU A 215 30.83 -5.91 -10.63
N CYS A 216 29.97 -5.61 -9.67
CA CYS A 216 29.94 -6.28 -8.37
C CYS A 216 28.60 -6.08 -7.63
N ILE A 217 28.37 -6.93 -6.62
CA ILE A 217 27.35 -6.74 -5.59
C ILE A 217 28.02 -6.69 -4.22
N VAL A 218 27.85 -5.59 -3.49
CA VAL A 218 28.38 -5.38 -2.13
C VAL A 218 27.27 -5.59 -1.11
N GLU A 219 27.33 -6.64 -0.30
CA GLU A 219 26.35 -6.88 0.78
C GLU A 219 26.78 -6.14 2.06
N SER A 220 25.88 -5.34 2.62
CA SER A 220 26.02 -4.70 3.93
C SER A 220 24.95 -5.19 4.90
N VAL A 221 25.38 -5.70 6.05
CA VAL A 221 24.50 -6.23 7.11
C VAL A 221 24.58 -5.33 8.33
N PHE A 222 23.42 -4.78 8.71
CA PHE A 222 23.21 -4.07 9.97
C PHE A 222 22.64 -5.05 11.02
N GLU A 223 23.19 -5.03 12.22
CA GLU A 223 22.72 -5.87 13.35
C GLU A 223 21.82 -5.10 14.31
N ASP A 224 22.06 -3.80 14.43
CA ASP A 224 21.35 -2.82 15.25
C ASP A 224 21.47 -1.44 14.54
N GLU A 225 21.15 -0.34 15.23
CA GLU A 225 21.37 1.02 14.75
C GLU A 225 22.82 1.28 14.31
N GLY A 226 22.99 2.09 13.26
CA GLY A 226 24.30 2.49 12.77
C GLY A 226 24.23 3.17 11.42
N SER A 227 25.39 3.48 10.84
CA SER A 227 25.47 3.96 9.46
C SER A 227 26.67 3.41 8.71
N ALA A 228 26.51 3.29 7.39
CA ALA A 228 27.55 2.89 6.46
C ALA A 228 27.73 3.98 5.41
N THR A 229 28.95 4.51 5.29
CA THR A 229 29.34 5.34 4.14
C THR A 229 29.95 4.43 3.07
N LEU A 230 29.46 4.57 1.84
CA LEU A 230 29.82 3.73 0.70
C LEU A 230 30.16 4.60 -0.52
N LEU A 231 31.02 4.05 -1.38
CA LEU A 231 31.62 4.73 -2.52
C LEU A 231 31.46 3.88 -3.78
N SER A 232 31.23 4.54 -4.92
CA SER A 232 31.30 3.93 -6.25
C SER A 232 32.68 3.34 -6.54
N ALA A 233 32.73 2.34 -7.43
CA ALA A 233 34.00 1.82 -7.93
C ALA A 233 34.87 2.95 -8.51
N ASN A 234 36.18 2.79 -8.42
CA ASN A 234 37.23 3.74 -8.80
C ASN A 234 37.17 5.12 -8.14
N TYR A 235 36.28 5.40 -7.17
CA TYR A 235 36.21 6.70 -6.50
C TYR A 235 37.58 7.12 -5.90
N PRO A 236 38.09 8.33 -6.20
CA PRO A 236 37.42 9.48 -6.82
C PRO A 236 37.78 9.68 -8.30
N ALA A 237 38.40 8.72 -8.98
CA ALA A 237 38.80 8.89 -10.39
C ALA A 237 37.55 9.07 -11.28
N GLY A 238 36.69 8.04 -11.31
CA GLY A 238 35.43 8.00 -12.05
C GLY A 238 34.95 6.55 -12.20
N PHE A 239 33.64 6.33 -12.11
CA PHE A 239 33.02 5.02 -12.30
C PHE A 239 33.16 4.58 -13.78
N PRO A 240 33.33 3.27 -14.09
CA PRO A 240 33.49 2.81 -15.46
C PRO A 240 32.26 3.05 -16.35
N GLU A 241 32.50 3.15 -17.66
CA GLU A 241 31.47 3.20 -18.70
C GLU A 241 30.71 1.88 -18.84
N ASP A 242 29.44 1.95 -19.22
CA ASP A 242 28.45 0.86 -19.37
C ASP A 242 28.27 -0.12 -18.18
N GLU A 243 29.00 0.07 -17.08
CA GLU A 243 28.98 -0.85 -15.95
C GLU A 243 27.79 -0.65 -14.99
N LEU A 244 27.48 -1.70 -14.24
CA LEU A 244 26.41 -1.72 -13.24
C LEU A 244 26.93 -2.20 -11.89
N MET A 245 26.95 -1.32 -10.89
CA MET A 245 27.34 -1.66 -9.51
C MET A 245 26.11 -1.71 -8.61
N THR A 246 26.08 -2.64 -7.66
CA THR A 246 24.94 -2.79 -6.73
C THR A 246 25.40 -2.95 -5.29
N TRP A 247 24.64 -2.36 -4.37
CA TRP A 247 24.75 -2.55 -2.94
C TRP A 247 23.45 -3.19 -2.43
N GLN A 248 23.59 -4.26 -1.66
CA GLN A 248 22.50 -5.02 -1.07
C GLN A 248 22.50 -4.77 0.45
N PHE A 249 21.39 -4.30 0.99
CA PHE A 249 21.27 -3.91 2.40
C PHE A 249 20.37 -4.88 3.15
N MET A 250 20.93 -5.53 4.17
CA MET A 250 20.19 -6.37 5.09
C MET A 250 19.87 -5.55 6.35
N VAL A 251 18.59 -5.32 6.61
CA VAL A 251 18.09 -4.36 7.60
C VAL A 251 17.13 -5.08 8.57
N PRO A 252 17.36 -5.02 9.89
CA PRO A 252 16.45 -5.63 10.87
C PRO A 252 15.02 -5.07 10.76
N ALA A 253 14.00 -5.93 10.80
CA ALA A 253 12.61 -5.56 10.49
C ALA A 253 11.99 -4.48 11.41
N HIS A 254 12.57 -4.26 12.60
CA HIS A 254 12.16 -3.22 13.55
C HIS A 254 12.82 -1.85 13.28
N LEU A 255 13.95 -1.82 12.57
CA LEU A 255 14.68 -0.60 12.19
C LEU A 255 14.22 -0.10 10.82
N ARG A 256 14.63 1.12 10.47
CA ARG A 256 14.38 1.75 9.17
C ARG A 256 15.65 2.30 8.57
N ALA A 257 15.83 2.08 7.28
CA ALA A 257 16.94 2.60 6.50
C ALA A 257 16.56 3.90 5.80
N SER A 258 17.49 4.85 5.74
CA SER A 258 17.39 6.04 4.90
C SER A 258 18.71 6.25 4.14
N VAL A 259 18.61 6.59 2.86
CA VAL A 259 19.76 6.87 2.00
C VAL A 259 19.93 8.37 1.85
N SER A 260 21.17 8.84 1.88
CA SER A 260 21.53 10.23 1.60
C SER A 260 22.82 10.28 0.77
N PHE A 261 22.79 11.04 -0.31
CA PHE A 261 23.98 11.30 -1.13
C PHE A 261 24.75 12.46 -0.48
N LEU A 262 26.03 12.23 -0.17
CA LEU A 262 26.90 13.19 0.52
C LEU A 262 27.71 14.03 -0.48
N ASP A 263 28.11 13.40 -1.57
CA ASP A 263 28.92 13.96 -2.65
C ASP A 263 28.70 13.11 -3.91
N PHE A 264 28.44 13.76 -5.05
CA PHE A 264 28.31 13.09 -6.34
C PHE A 264 28.71 14.02 -7.48
N SER A 265 29.14 13.42 -8.59
CA SER A 265 29.32 14.09 -9.88
C SER A 265 28.85 13.18 -10.99
N THR A 266 28.48 13.78 -12.12
CA THR A 266 27.88 13.11 -13.29
C THR A 266 28.90 12.91 -14.41
N SER A 267 28.59 12.04 -15.36
CA SER A 267 29.31 11.95 -16.64
C SER A 267 28.56 12.70 -17.76
N ASN A 268 29.25 13.03 -18.85
CA ASN A 268 28.62 13.57 -20.05
C ASN A 268 28.21 12.41 -20.96
N CYS A 269 26.96 11.96 -20.86
CA CYS A 269 26.46 10.79 -21.57
C CYS A 269 26.12 11.10 -23.04
N GLU A 270 26.77 10.41 -23.99
CA GLU A 270 26.35 10.40 -25.39
C GLU A 270 25.15 9.44 -25.59
N ARG A 271 25.17 8.29 -24.91
CA ARG A 271 24.15 7.24 -25.03
C ARG A 271 23.89 6.56 -23.69
N LYS A 272 22.62 6.14 -23.49
CA LYS A 272 22.04 5.67 -22.22
C LYS A 272 22.01 6.79 -21.16
N GLU A 273 21.13 6.64 -20.17
CA GLU A 273 21.03 7.59 -19.06
C GLU A 273 21.66 6.99 -17.80
N GLU A 274 22.58 7.75 -17.19
CA GLU A 274 23.05 7.51 -15.82
C GLU A 274 21.85 7.64 -14.85
N ARG A 275 21.72 6.69 -13.92
CA ARG A 275 20.58 6.64 -13.00
C ARG A 275 20.87 5.77 -11.80
N VAL A 276 20.09 5.98 -10.74
CA VAL A 276 20.09 5.13 -9.55
C VAL A 276 18.78 4.35 -9.48
N GLU A 277 18.88 3.03 -9.38
CA GLU A 277 17.74 2.11 -9.33
C GLU A 277 17.62 1.51 -7.92
N TYR A 278 16.46 1.69 -7.29
CA TYR A 278 16.17 1.13 -5.97
C TYR A 278 15.17 -0.03 -6.10
N HIS A 279 15.50 -1.17 -5.51
CA HIS A 279 14.59 -2.31 -5.42
C HIS A 279 14.10 -2.38 -3.97
N ILE A 280 12.85 -1.94 -3.74
CA ILE A 280 12.27 -1.69 -2.40
C ILE A 280 11.06 -2.61 -2.19
N PRO A 281 11.03 -3.44 -1.12
CA PRO A 281 9.92 -4.32 -0.83
C PRO A 281 8.57 -3.57 -0.75
N GLY A 282 7.62 -3.99 -1.57
CA GLY A 282 6.26 -3.43 -1.58
C GLY A 282 6.07 -2.10 -2.32
N SER A 283 7.08 -1.56 -3.02
CA SER A 283 6.82 -0.46 -3.96
C SER A 283 6.02 -0.94 -5.18
N ALA A 284 5.13 -0.08 -5.67
CA ALA A 284 4.28 -0.31 -6.84
C ALA A 284 5.03 -0.18 -8.17
N THR A 285 6.24 0.41 -8.16
CA THR A 285 7.13 0.56 -9.31
C THR A 285 8.49 0.02 -8.90
N ASN A 286 8.78 -1.26 -9.19
CA ASN A 286 10.04 -1.90 -8.87
C ASN A 286 10.76 -2.30 -10.19
N PRO A 287 12.01 -1.87 -10.43
CA PRO A 287 12.76 -0.89 -9.63
C PRO A 287 12.17 0.52 -9.69
N GLU A 288 12.38 1.29 -8.63
CA GLU A 288 12.19 2.74 -8.64
C GLU A 288 13.43 3.40 -9.24
N VAL A 289 13.24 4.24 -10.26
CA VAL A 289 14.33 4.92 -10.97
C VAL A 289 14.38 6.39 -10.53
N PHE A 290 15.56 6.83 -10.11
CA PHE A 290 15.85 8.20 -9.68
C PHE A 290 17.06 8.76 -10.44
N ARG A 291 17.04 10.07 -10.68
CA ARG A 291 18.22 10.84 -11.05
C ARG A 291 19.13 11.01 -9.82
N LEU A 292 20.40 11.37 -10.02
CA LEU A 292 21.30 11.65 -8.89
C LEU A 292 20.89 12.92 -8.11
N ASP A 293 20.20 13.87 -8.77
CA ASP A 293 19.66 15.09 -8.17
C ASP A 293 18.26 14.93 -7.52
N ASP A 294 17.59 13.79 -7.67
CA ASP A 294 16.29 13.53 -7.04
C ASP A 294 16.40 13.24 -5.53
N PRO A 295 15.41 13.63 -4.69
CA PRO A 295 15.38 13.30 -3.26
C PRO A 295 15.42 11.80 -2.99
N GLN A 296 16.46 11.34 -2.27
CA GLN A 296 16.69 9.93 -2.00
C GLN A 296 15.67 9.30 -1.02
N PRO A 297 15.42 7.98 -1.11
CA PRO A 297 14.41 7.33 -0.29
C PRO A 297 14.79 7.20 1.19
N GLY A 298 13.82 7.49 2.06
CA GLY A 298 13.93 7.43 3.52
C GLY A 298 12.85 6.57 4.16
N ASN A 299 13.09 6.15 5.40
CA ASN A 299 12.22 5.27 6.19
C ASN A 299 11.85 3.93 5.50
N MET A 300 12.77 3.37 4.71
CA MET A 300 12.63 2.05 4.08
C MET A 300 12.63 0.93 5.12
N ALA A 301 11.86 -0.13 4.89
CA ALA A 301 11.66 -1.24 5.81
C ALA A 301 12.08 -2.57 5.18
N GLY A 302 12.84 -3.38 5.93
CA GLY A 302 13.40 -4.63 5.42
C GLY A 302 14.54 -4.44 4.42
N ASN A 303 14.91 -5.52 3.74
CA ASN A 303 16.09 -5.55 2.88
C ASN A 303 15.81 -4.85 1.54
N PHE A 304 16.75 -4.06 1.04
CA PHE A 304 16.60 -3.33 -0.23
C PHE A 304 17.92 -3.30 -1.00
N ASN A 305 17.85 -3.12 -2.32
CA ASN A 305 19.04 -2.93 -3.17
C ASN A 305 19.07 -1.51 -3.73
N LEU A 306 20.28 -0.96 -3.84
CA LEU A 306 20.60 0.27 -4.57
C LEU A 306 21.55 -0.11 -5.71
N SER A 307 21.27 0.31 -6.94
CA SER A 307 22.15 0.10 -8.09
C SER A 307 22.50 1.41 -8.77
N LEU A 308 23.77 1.56 -9.18
CA LEU A 308 24.26 2.69 -9.97
C LEU A 308 24.65 2.17 -11.36
N GLN A 309 24.03 2.74 -12.40
CA GLN A 309 24.29 2.41 -13.81
C GLN A 309 25.11 3.52 -14.46
N GLY A 310 26.23 3.16 -15.09
CA GLY A 310 27.01 4.04 -15.96
C GLY A 310 26.36 4.21 -17.34
N CYS A 311 26.70 5.30 -18.03
CA CYS A 311 26.34 5.58 -19.41
C CYS A 311 27.56 5.46 -20.35
N ASP A 312 27.32 5.56 -21.66
CA ASP A 312 28.36 5.66 -22.69
C ASP A 312 28.79 7.14 -22.79
N GLN A 313 30.08 7.46 -22.61
CA GLN A 313 30.53 8.83 -22.39
C GLN A 313 31.01 9.53 -23.67
N ASP A 314 30.83 10.86 -23.75
CA ASP A 314 31.39 11.67 -24.83
C ASP A 314 32.94 11.60 -24.82
N PRO A 315 33.59 11.11 -25.89
CA PRO A 315 35.04 10.98 -25.93
C PRO A 315 35.80 12.33 -25.97
N GLN A 316 35.13 13.47 -26.17
CA GLN A 316 35.75 14.80 -26.06
C GLN A 316 35.68 15.40 -24.65
N SER A 317 34.60 15.14 -23.90
CA SER A 317 34.37 15.70 -22.56
C SER A 317 33.67 14.74 -21.59
N PRO A 318 34.24 13.54 -21.31
CA PRO A 318 33.53 12.42 -20.70
C PRO A 318 32.95 12.68 -19.30
N GLY A 319 33.50 13.64 -18.56
CA GLY A 319 33.12 13.92 -17.17
C GLY A 319 33.69 12.90 -16.20
N ALA A 320 32.99 12.65 -15.10
CA ALA A 320 33.31 11.55 -14.18
C ALA A 320 32.13 11.27 -13.24
N LEU A 321 31.37 10.21 -13.52
CA LEU A 321 30.37 9.68 -12.60
C LEU A 321 31.04 9.25 -11.29
N ARG A 322 30.60 9.82 -10.16
CA ARG A 322 31.07 9.53 -8.80
C ARG A 322 29.89 9.52 -7.87
N LEU A 323 29.86 8.57 -6.93
CA LEU A 323 28.85 8.55 -5.87
C LEU A 323 29.48 8.21 -4.53
N ARG A 324 29.31 9.11 -3.55
CA ARG A 324 29.56 8.91 -2.12
C ARG A 324 28.25 9.09 -1.37
N PHE A 325 27.77 8.03 -0.73
CA PHE A 325 26.50 8.04 -0.03
C PHE A 325 26.60 7.44 1.37
N GLN A 326 25.63 7.76 2.22
CA GLN A 326 25.45 7.16 3.53
C GLN A 326 24.10 6.46 3.60
N VAL A 327 24.10 5.25 4.14
CA VAL A 327 22.90 4.56 4.60
C VAL A 327 22.88 4.68 6.12
N LEU A 328 21.83 5.31 6.65
CA LEU A 328 21.55 5.40 8.09
C LEU A 328 20.45 4.40 8.43
N VAL A 329 20.73 3.48 9.36
CA VAL A 329 19.76 2.52 9.91
C VAL A 329 19.52 2.88 11.38
N GLN A 330 18.27 3.14 11.72
CA GLN A 330 17.86 3.61 13.05
C GLN A 330 16.42 3.20 13.35
N HIS A 331 15.98 3.31 14.61
CA HIS A 331 14.57 3.32 14.94
C HIS A 331 13.87 4.51 14.23
N PRO A 332 12.61 4.35 13.82
CA PRO A 332 11.91 5.39 13.06
C PRO A 332 11.62 6.64 13.93
N GLN A 333 12.51 7.63 13.83
CA GLN A 333 12.51 8.86 14.66
C GLN A 333 11.26 9.73 14.48
N THR A 334 10.57 9.65 13.34
CA THR A 334 9.41 10.49 13.02
C THR A 334 8.08 9.84 13.43
N GLU A 335 8.00 9.25 14.63
CA GLU A 335 6.69 8.92 15.22
C GLU A 335 5.85 10.19 15.39
N SER A 336 4.57 10.10 15.03
CA SER A 336 3.57 11.03 15.56
C SER A 336 3.62 11.01 17.09
N ASN A 337 4.13 12.10 17.70
CA ASN A 337 4.10 12.34 19.16
C ASN A 337 2.69 12.18 19.78
N LYS A 338 1.64 12.16 18.94
CA LYS A 338 0.29 11.73 19.32
C LYS A 338 0.15 10.22 19.09
N THR A 339 0.13 9.46 20.18
CA THR A 339 -0.41 8.09 20.21
C THR A 339 -1.93 8.14 20.34
N TYR A 340 -2.64 7.36 19.53
CA TYR A 340 -4.10 7.21 19.57
C TYR A 340 -4.44 5.93 20.32
N VAL A 341 -5.43 5.99 21.20
CA VAL A 341 -5.96 4.81 21.89
C VAL A 341 -7.22 4.36 21.15
N VAL A 342 -7.28 3.08 20.77
CA VAL A 342 -8.45 2.47 20.14
C VAL A 342 -8.93 1.36 21.06
N ASP A 343 -10.10 1.53 21.68
CA ASP A 343 -10.64 0.57 22.65
C ASP A 343 -11.74 -0.30 22.04
N LEU A 344 -11.36 -1.47 21.52
CA LEU A 344 -12.32 -2.45 21.00
C LEU A 344 -12.81 -3.42 22.09
N SER A 345 -12.60 -3.16 23.38
CA SER A 345 -12.94 -4.10 24.48
C SER A 345 -14.42 -4.45 24.57
N GLN A 346 -15.31 -3.48 24.29
CA GLN A 346 -16.75 -3.70 24.20
C GLN A 346 -17.17 -4.32 22.85
N GLU A 347 -16.30 -4.21 21.84
CA GLU A 347 -16.58 -4.50 20.43
C GLU A 347 -16.02 -5.86 20.01
N ARG A 348 -16.57 -6.92 20.64
CA ARG A 348 -16.12 -8.32 20.50
C ARG A 348 -16.32 -8.95 19.12
N THR A 349 -16.96 -8.26 18.17
CA THR A 349 -17.18 -8.76 16.79
C THR A 349 -16.75 -7.76 15.71
N LEU A 350 -15.98 -6.73 16.09
CA LEU A 350 -15.44 -5.70 15.20
C LEU A 350 -13.94 -5.95 14.94
N SER A 351 -13.56 -6.11 13.68
CA SER A 351 -12.16 -6.00 13.25
C SER A 351 -11.94 -4.67 12.52
N LEU A 352 -10.81 -4.03 12.79
CA LEU A 352 -10.43 -2.74 12.21
C LEU A 352 -9.07 -2.86 11.54
N SER A 353 -9.00 -2.62 10.23
CA SER A 353 -7.74 -2.59 9.47
C SER A 353 -7.39 -1.17 9.03
N ILE A 354 -6.12 -0.81 9.13
CA ILE A 354 -5.56 0.42 8.58
C ILE A 354 -4.47 0.03 7.58
N GLU A 355 -4.54 0.58 6.38
CA GLU A 355 -3.67 0.23 5.25
C GLU A 355 -3.43 1.43 4.31
N PRO A 356 -2.46 1.37 3.38
CA PRO A 356 -2.16 2.45 2.45
C PRO A 356 -3.19 2.52 1.32
N ARG A 357 -3.40 3.71 0.76
CA ARG A 357 -4.23 3.90 -0.43
C ARG A 357 -3.46 3.41 -1.68
N PRO A 358 -4.07 2.60 -2.56
CA PRO A 358 -3.40 2.00 -3.72
C PRO A 358 -3.23 2.98 -4.90
N LYS A 359 -2.94 4.26 -4.63
CA LYS A 359 -2.67 5.26 -5.68
C LYS A 359 -1.16 5.28 -5.97
N PRO A 360 -0.70 4.87 -7.16
CA PRO A 360 0.66 5.16 -7.58
C PRO A 360 0.82 6.69 -7.70
N SER A 361 1.81 7.24 -7.00
CA SER A 361 2.26 8.62 -7.22
C SER A 361 3.41 8.58 -8.22
N PRO A 362 3.44 9.44 -9.27
CA PRO A 362 4.56 9.49 -10.21
C PRO A 362 5.81 10.17 -9.64
N ARG A 363 5.89 10.32 -8.30
CA ARG A 363 7.07 10.75 -7.54
C ARG A 363 7.11 9.91 -6.26
N PHE A 364 8.31 9.50 -5.86
CA PHE A 364 8.49 8.81 -4.59
C PHE A 364 7.99 9.64 -3.40
N LYS A 365 7.42 8.96 -2.41
CA LYS A 365 7.17 9.48 -1.07
C LYS A 365 7.37 8.34 -0.07
N ALA A 366 8.15 8.59 0.98
CA ALA A 366 8.47 7.62 2.04
C ALA A 366 7.24 6.81 2.48
N GLY A 367 7.40 5.51 2.77
CA GLY A 367 6.29 4.64 3.12
C GLY A 367 5.51 5.13 4.35
N CYS A 368 4.19 5.04 4.31
CA CYS A 368 3.35 5.30 5.48
C CYS A 368 3.09 4.00 6.25
N PHE A 369 3.46 3.98 7.53
CA PHE A 369 3.32 2.81 8.42
C PHE A 369 2.46 3.14 9.64
N VAL A 370 1.83 2.11 10.17
CA VAL A 370 1.02 2.12 11.39
C VAL A 370 1.78 1.31 12.44
N CYS A 371 1.99 1.88 13.62
CA CYS A 371 2.77 1.29 14.69
C CYS A 371 1.88 0.90 15.86
N LEU A 372 2.03 -0.33 16.35
CA LEU A 372 1.47 -0.77 17.61
C LEU A 372 2.50 -0.56 18.73
N GLU A 373 2.02 0.02 19.84
CA GLU A 373 2.77 0.22 21.09
C GLU A 373 4.13 0.92 20.93
N SER A 374 4.28 1.75 19.88
CA SER A 374 5.52 2.44 19.47
C SER A 374 6.73 1.50 19.29
N ARG A 375 6.49 0.25 18.83
CA ARG A 375 7.54 -0.76 18.62
C ARG A 375 7.36 -1.61 17.36
N THR A 376 6.13 -2.00 17.01
CA THR A 376 5.88 -2.88 15.85
C THR A 376 5.14 -2.11 14.75
N CYS A 377 5.91 -1.63 13.78
CA CYS A 377 5.43 -0.80 12.68
C CYS A 377 5.28 -1.58 11.36
N SER A 378 4.08 -1.57 10.78
CA SER A 378 3.73 -2.29 9.55
C SER A 378 2.98 -1.37 8.57
N PRO A 379 3.10 -1.54 7.24
CA PRO A 379 2.31 -0.76 6.28
C PRO A 379 0.81 -1.08 6.38
N LYS A 380 0.45 -2.29 6.84
CA LYS A 380 -0.93 -2.72 7.12
C LYS A 380 -1.02 -3.32 8.51
N VAL A 381 -1.98 -2.82 9.30
CA VAL A 381 -2.26 -3.29 10.67
C VAL A 381 -3.73 -3.64 10.79
N THR A 382 -4.03 -4.78 11.39
CA THR A 382 -5.40 -5.21 11.73
C THR A 382 -5.51 -5.37 13.25
N LEU A 383 -6.39 -4.59 13.86
CA LEU A 383 -6.73 -4.66 15.28
C LEU A 383 -7.79 -5.76 15.49
N ALA A 384 -7.57 -6.62 16.48
CA ALA A 384 -8.47 -7.74 16.78
C ALA A 384 -9.67 -7.29 17.66
N PRO A 385 -10.82 -7.98 17.57
CA PRO A 385 -11.99 -7.66 18.40
C PRO A 385 -11.71 -7.83 19.90
N GLY A 386 -12.48 -7.12 20.74
CA GLY A 386 -12.41 -7.28 22.20
C GLY A 386 -11.13 -6.80 22.88
N SER A 387 -10.23 -6.12 22.14
CA SER A 387 -8.88 -5.76 22.59
C SER A 387 -8.64 -4.25 22.54
N LYS A 388 -7.73 -3.73 23.38
CA LYS A 388 -7.38 -2.31 23.45
C LYS A 388 -5.98 -2.08 22.91
N TYR A 389 -5.82 -1.09 22.03
CA TYR A 389 -4.56 -0.82 21.32
C TYR A 389 -4.08 0.61 21.50
N LYS A 390 -2.76 0.79 21.50
CA LYS A 390 -2.09 2.08 21.30
C LYS A 390 -1.49 2.10 19.90
N VAL A 391 -1.89 3.09 19.11
CA VAL A 391 -1.53 3.23 17.70
C VAL A 391 -0.81 4.56 17.47
N SER A 392 0.38 4.53 16.91
CA SER A 392 1.06 5.72 16.35
C SER A 392 1.23 5.56 14.84
N PHE A 393 1.57 6.67 14.17
CA PHE A 393 1.69 6.73 12.72
C PHE A 393 3.06 7.27 12.32
N LEU A 394 3.69 6.58 11.36
CA LEU A 394 4.91 7.01 10.65
C LEU A 394 4.50 7.38 9.23
N CYS A 395 4.09 8.62 9.01
CA CYS A 395 3.53 9.07 7.74
C CYS A 395 3.63 10.59 7.62
N ASP A 396 4.08 11.09 6.45
CA ASP A 396 4.13 12.51 6.12
C ASP A 396 2.72 13.12 5.99
N ASP A 397 1.79 12.34 5.44
CA ASP A 397 0.47 12.76 5.00
C ASP A 397 -0.53 11.63 5.26
N LEU A 398 -1.27 11.71 6.37
CA LEU A 398 -2.26 10.70 6.76
C LEU A 398 -3.40 10.53 5.74
N THR A 399 -3.56 11.44 4.76
CA THR A 399 -4.47 11.24 3.63
C THR A 399 -3.96 10.21 2.61
N ARG A 400 -2.76 9.66 2.80
CA ARG A 400 -2.23 8.48 2.10
C ARG A 400 -2.68 7.14 2.72
N LEU A 401 -3.25 7.16 3.93
CA LEU A 401 -3.81 5.98 4.61
C LEU A 401 -5.35 5.97 4.54
N TRP A 402 -5.94 4.81 4.81
CA TRP A 402 -7.37 4.69 5.11
C TRP A 402 -7.64 3.60 6.15
N ALA A 403 -8.79 3.69 6.82
CA ALA A 403 -9.31 2.67 7.71
C ALA A 403 -10.47 1.90 7.05
N ILE A 404 -10.56 0.61 7.33
CA ILE A 404 -11.59 -0.32 6.86
C ILE A 404 -12.04 -1.14 8.07
N ALA A 405 -13.32 -1.11 8.37
CA ALA A 405 -13.89 -1.78 9.52
C ALA A 405 -14.93 -2.85 9.11
N GLU A 406 -14.97 -3.95 9.84
CA GLU A 406 -15.98 -4.99 9.67
C GLU A 406 -16.53 -5.44 11.03
N LYS A 407 -17.84 -5.32 11.23
CA LYS A 407 -18.56 -5.75 12.42
C LYS A 407 -19.56 -6.85 12.09
N THR A 408 -19.44 -8.01 12.74
CA THR A 408 -20.41 -9.11 12.56
C THR A 408 -21.54 -9.00 13.58
N LEU A 409 -22.79 -9.02 13.09
CA LEU A 409 -24.01 -9.06 13.88
C LEU A 409 -24.76 -10.37 13.55
N SER A 410 -24.72 -11.33 14.47
CA SER A 410 -25.42 -12.61 14.35
C SER A 410 -26.62 -12.68 15.29
N CYS A 411 -27.72 -13.28 14.81
CA CYS A 411 -28.93 -13.48 15.62
C CYS A 411 -29.55 -14.86 15.35
N SER A 412 -29.25 -15.82 16.22
CA SER A 412 -29.55 -17.24 15.98
C SER A 412 -30.93 -17.72 16.47
N ASP A 413 -31.48 -17.14 17.56
CA ASP A 413 -32.83 -17.50 18.04
C ASP A 413 -33.92 -16.58 17.47
N HIS A 414 -34.71 -17.13 16.55
CA HIS A 414 -35.90 -16.51 15.98
C HIS A 414 -36.83 -15.78 16.98
N ARG A 415 -37.09 -16.33 18.17
CA ARG A 415 -38.05 -15.75 19.13
C ARG A 415 -37.50 -14.50 19.81
N TYR A 416 -36.21 -14.51 20.11
CA TYR A 416 -35.49 -13.35 20.65
C TYR A 416 -35.23 -12.29 19.58
N CYS A 417 -34.81 -12.69 18.37
CA CYS A 417 -34.45 -11.79 17.27
C CYS A 417 -35.64 -10.93 16.81
N GLN A 418 -36.84 -11.49 16.67
CA GLN A 418 -38.04 -10.73 16.27
C GLN A 418 -38.45 -9.62 17.26
N ARG A 419 -37.93 -9.65 18.49
CA ARG A 419 -38.15 -8.60 19.52
C ARG A 419 -37.00 -7.61 19.64
N LYS A 420 -35.94 -7.76 18.83
CA LYS A 420 -34.77 -6.87 18.84
C LYS A 420 -34.61 -6.10 17.53
N ALA A 421 -34.14 -4.88 17.71
CA ALA A 421 -33.62 -4.03 16.67
C ALA A 421 -32.21 -3.58 17.08
N PHE A 422 -31.29 -3.45 16.13
CA PHE A 422 -29.93 -2.98 16.36
C PHE A 422 -29.65 -1.73 15.52
N PRO A 423 -29.20 -0.61 16.11
CA PRO A 423 -28.74 0.53 15.34
C PRO A 423 -27.40 0.21 14.65
N LEU A 424 -27.31 0.45 13.35
CA LEU A 424 -26.08 0.33 12.58
C LEU A 424 -25.34 1.66 12.67
N GLN A 425 -24.53 1.79 13.72
CA GLN A 425 -23.69 2.94 14.04
C GLN A 425 -22.21 2.55 14.04
N VAL A 426 -21.35 3.51 13.73
CA VAL A 426 -19.89 3.39 13.81
C VAL A 426 -19.45 3.80 15.22
N PRO A 427 -18.65 3.00 15.95
CA PRO A 427 -18.18 3.36 17.30
C PRO A 427 -17.25 4.58 17.31
N ASP A 428 -17.33 5.39 18.37
CA ASP A 428 -16.56 6.63 18.47
C ASP A 428 -15.04 6.42 18.42
N ASP A 429 -14.50 5.33 18.97
CA ASP A 429 -13.09 4.93 18.84
C ASP A 429 -12.61 4.80 17.38
N VAL A 430 -13.51 4.43 16.46
CA VAL A 430 -13.21 4.34 15.03
C VAL A 430 -13.37 5.71 14.36
N LEU A 431 -14.27 6.57 14.87
CA LEU A 431 -14.47 7.94 14.38
C LEU A 431 -13.39 8.92 14.85
N GLN A 432 -12.72 8.66 15.97
CA GLN A 432 -11.65 9.50 16.54
C GLN A 432 -10.27 9.28 15.88
N LEU A 433 -10.14 8.30 14.98
CA LEU A 433 -8.89 8.05 14.28
C LEU A 433 -8.57 9.16 13.26
N PRO A 434 -7.28 9.54 13.09
CA PRO A 434 -6.87 10.64 12.22
C PRO A 434 -6.79 10.23 10.74
N VAL A 435 -7.17 8.99 10.40
CA VAL A 435 -7.17 8.43 9.05
C VAL A 435 -8.60 8.24 8.56
N GLN A 436 -8.88 8.54 7.29
CA GLN A 436 -10.24 8.46 6.76
C GLN A 436 -10.76 7.01 6.77
N LEU A 437 -11.90 6.79 7.43
CA LEU A 437 -12.69 5.57 7.34
C LEU A 437 -13.29 5.44 5.92
N ARG A 438 -12.79 4.51 5.10
CA ARG A 438 -13.28 4.27 3.73
C ARG A 438 -14.60 3.53 3.75
N ASP A 439 -14.60 2.37 4.40
CA ASP A 439 -15.70 1.41 4.48
C ASP A 439 -15.89 0.95 5.93
N PHE A 440 -17.13 0.96 6.43
CA PHE A 440 -17.54 0.26 7.65
C PHE A 440 -18.65 -0.74 7.30
N SER A 441 -18.36 -2.04 7.40
CA SER A 441 -19.26 -3.11 6.95
C SER A 441 -19.90 -3.86 8.12
N TRP A 442 -21.22 -3.81 8.24
CA TRP A 442 -22.00 -4.70 9.10
C TRP A 442 -22.36 -5.97 8.33
N LYS A 443 -21.83 -7.13 8.75
CA LYS A 443 -22.25 -8.44 8.26
C LYS A 443 -23.43 -8.95 9.11
N LEU A 444 -24.59 -9.10 8.49
CA LEU A 444 -25.85 -9.46 9.13
C LEU A 444 -26.13 -10.96 8.91
N LEU A 445 -26.06 -11.76 9.99
CA LEU A 445 -26.18 -13.21 9.94
C LEU A 445 -27.46 -13.70 10.64
N VAL A 446 -28.30 -14.42 9.89
CA VAL A 446 -29.58 -14.98 10.30
C VAL A 446 -29.67 -16.48 9.97
N PRO A 447 -30.58 -17.25 10.60
CA PRO A 447 -30.83 -18.63 10.21
C PRO A 447 -31.59 -18.64 8.88
N ARG A 448 -31.03 -19.33 7.87
CA ARG A 448 -31.66 -19.51 6.55
C ARG A 448 -33.10 -20.04 6.69
N ASP A 449 -33.97 -19.55 5.82
CA ASP A 449 -35.36 -20.00 5.65
C ASP A 449 -36.24 -19.90 6.93
N ARG A 450 -35.81 -19.08 7.91
CA ARG A 450 -36.55 -18.84 9.17
C ARG A 450 -36.70 -17.36 9.54
N LEU A 451 -35.66 -16.56 9.32
CA LEU A 451 -35.70 -15.12 9.50
C LEU A 451 -35.26 -14.41 8.22
N SER A 452 -35.87 -13.25 7.97
CA SER A 452 -35.42 -12.25 7.02
C SER A 452 -35.14 -10.93 7.74
N LEU A 453 -34.41 -10.03 7.09
CA LEU A 453 -33.94 -8.77 7.65
C LEU A 453 -34.82 -7.59 7.19
N VAL A 454 -34.95 -6.56 8.01
CA VAL A 454 -35.52 -5.27 7.63
C VAL A 454 -34.58 -4.14 8.01
N LEU A 455 -34.21 -3.32 7.03
CA LEU A 455 -33.43 -2.10 7.18
C LEU A 455 -34.38 -0.91 7.21
N THR A 456 -34.48 -0.27 8.38
CA THR A 456 -35.35 0.88 8.66
C THR A 456 -34.48 2.14 8.86
N PRO A 457 -34.37 3.02 7.85
CA PRO A 457 -33.63 4.28 7.95
C PRO A 457 -34.41 5.39 8.66
N ALA A 458 -33.75 6.12 9.55
CA ALA A 458 -34.30 7.29 10.25
C ALA A 458 -34.70 8.45 9.30
N ARG A 459 -34.07 8.55 8.13
CA ARG A 459 -34.47 9.43 7.02
C ARG A 459 -34.61 8.59 5.76
N LYS A 460 -35.73 8.71 5.04
CA LYS A 460 -36.02 7.95 3.79
C LYS A 460 -34.82 7.93 2.84
N LEU A 461 -34.54 6.78 2.24
CA LEU A 461 -33.40 6.60 1.33
C LEU A 461 -33.75 6.93 -0.12
N GLN A 462 -32.77 7.45 -0.85
CA GLN A 462 -32.72 7.59 -2.31
C GLN A 462 -31.82 6.47 -2.85
N GLN A 463 -32.30 5.69 -3.82
CA GLN A 463 -31.45 4.77 -4.58
C GLN A 463 -30.55 5.58 -5.51
N HIS A 464 -29.27 5.23 -5.58
CA HIS A 464 -28.33 5.83 -6.53
C HIS A 464 -28.67 5.37 -7.95
N THR A 465 -28.93 6.31 -8.86
CA THR A 465 -29.10 6.08 -10.31
C THR A 465 -28.33 7.13 -11.12
N HIS A 466 -28.22 6.97 -12.45
CA HIS A 466 -27.54 7.95 -13.30
C HIS A 466 -28.32 9.27 -13.40
N GLU A 467 -29.65 9.21 -13.33
CA GLU A 467 -30.54 10.37 -13.43
C GLU A 467 -30.63 11.14 -12.10
N ARG A 468 -30.41 10.44 -10.98
CA ARG A 468 -30.47 11.00 -9.62
C ARG A 468 -29.30 10.46 -8.77
N PRO A 469 -28.06 10.91 -9.04
CA PRO A 469 -26.87 10.49 -8.29
C PRO A 469 -26.93 10.91 -6.82
N CYS A 470 -26.08 10.29 -6.00
CA CYS A 470 -25.99 10.58 -4.57
C CYS A 470 -24.87 11.58 -4.33
N ASN A 471 -25.22 12.83 -4.03
CA ASN A 471 -24.28 13.90 -3.70
C ASN A 471 -24.31 14.14 -2.17
N ALA A 472 -23.60 13.28 -1.42
CA ALA A 472 -23.53 13.29 0.04
C ALA A 472 -22.14 12.81 0.49
N SER A 473 -21.72 13.11 1.73
CA SER A 473 -20.36 12.74 2.19
C SER A 473 -20.17 11.22 2.36
N PHE A 474 -21.27 10.46 2.42
CA PHE A 474 -21.31 9.00 2.55
C PHE A 474 -22.49 8.37 1.76
N SER A 475 -22.44 7.05 1.57
CA SER A 475 -23.60 6.25 1.15
C SER A 475 -23.66 4.90 1.89
N TYR A 476 -24.84 4.31 1.96
CA TYR A 476 -25.04 2.91 2.37
C TYR A 476 -25.04 2.02 1.13
N VAL A 477 -24.08 1.11 1.04
CA VAL A 477 -24.03 0.03 0.07
C VAL A 477 -24.71 -1.21 0.68
N VAL A 478 -25.64 -1.84 -0.03
CA VAL A 478 -26.38 -3.01 0.47
C VAL A 478 -26.25 -4.16 -0.53
N ALA A 479 -25.79 -5.31 -0.04
CA ALA A 479 -25.57 -6.53 -0.84
C ALA A 479 -25.97 -7.79 -0.07
N SER A 480 -26.24 -8.87 -0.78
CA SER A 480 -26.42 -10.19 -0.18
C SER A 480 -25.09 -10.76 0.32
N ALA A 481 -25.15 -11.74 1.22
CA ALA A 481 -23.99 -12.61 1.51
C ALA A 481 -23.86 -13.77 0.50
N ALA A 482 -24.86 -13.98 -0.35
CA ALA A 482 -24.70 -14.81 -1.55
C ALA A 482 -23.83 -14.04 -2.58
N PRO A 483 -22.99 -14.74 -3.37
CA PRO A 483 -22.32 -14.11 -4.50
C PRO A 483 -23.33 -13.53 -5.49
N ASP A 484 -22.86 -12.56 -6.28
CA ASP A 484 -23.57 -11.98 -7.43
C ASP A 484 -24.91 -11.26 -7.18
N LEU A 485 -25.30 -10.95 -5.93
CA LEU A 485 -26.50 -10.13 -5.63
C LEU A 485 -26.19 -8.82 -4.87
N TYR A 486 -26.23 -7.70 -5.60
CA TYR A 486 -26.02 -6.33 -5.11
C TYR A 486 -27.31 -5.51 -5.18
N PHE A 487 -27.90 -5.14 -4.04
CA PHE A 487 -29.19 -4.45 -3.99
C PHE A 487 -29.11 -2.96 -4.35
N GLY A 488 -27.97 -2.31 -4.10
CA GLY A 488 -27.71 -0.94 -4.55
C GLY A 488 -26.84 -0.11 -3.60
N SER A 489 -26.52 1.10 -4.06
CA SER A 489 -26.01 2.18 -3.21
C SER A 489 -27.15 3.15 -2.89
N PHE A 490 -27.22 3.65 -1.66
CA PHE A 490 -28.32 4.48 -1.15
C PHE A 490 -27.80 5.67 -0.33
N CYS A 491 -28.41 6.84 -0.51
CA CYS A 491 -28.14 8.05 0.29
C CYS A 491 -29.41 8.54 1.01
N THR A 492 -29.27 9.35 2.05
CA THR A 492 -30.41 9.92 2.79
C THR A 492 -31.09 11.04 1.99
N GLY A 493 -32.42 11.14 2.06
CA GLY A 493 -33.19 12.23 1.44
C GLY A 493 -34.09 11.83 0.27
N GLY A 494 -34.48 10.55 0.18
CA GLY A 494 -35.34 10.03 -0.90
C GLY A 494 -36.74 9.60 -0.44
N SER A 495 -37.21 8.47 -0.98
CA SER A 495 -38.59 8.00 -0.84
C SER A 495 -38.72 6.57 -0.28
N ILE A 496 -37.63 5.81 -0.23
CA ILE A 496 -37.63 4.43 0.29
C ILE A 496 -37.71 4.50 1.82
N LYS A 497 -38.80 3.95 2.39
CA LYS A 497 -39.09 3.97 3.83
C LYS A 497 -38.39 2.83 4.58
N GLN A 498 -38.26 1.67 3.95
CA GLN A 498 -37.60 0.48 4.50
C GLN A 498 -37.22 -0.47 3.36
N VAL A 499 -36.22 -1.32 3.58
CA VAL A 499 -35.80 -2.38 2.67
C VAL A 499 -35.81 -3.70 3.42
N LEU A 500 -36.62 -4.65 2.98
CA LEU A 500 -36.61 -6.01 3.51
C LEU A 500 -35.66 -6.86 2.64
N LEU A 501 -34.87 -7.75 3.25
CA LEU A 501 -33.88 -8.61 2.59
C LEU A 501 -34.06 -10.07 3.02
N ARG A 502 -34.09 -11.00 2.07
CA ARG A 502 -34.45 -12.42 2.29
C ARG A 502 -33.62 -13.14 3.35
N GLN A 503 -32.31 -12.94 3.33
CA GLN A 503 -31.33 -13.76 4.04
C GLN A 503 -30.09 -12.94 4.47
N ASN A 504 -29.03 -13.64 4.90
CA ASN A 504 -27.72 -13.05 5.24
C ASN A 504 -27.31 -11.98 4.23
N SER A 505 -26.97 -10.80 4.73
CA SER A 505 -26.70 -9.61 3.94
C SER A 505 -25.57 -8.79 4.55
N SER A 506 -24.95 -7.92 3.77
CA SER A 506 -24.00 -6.93 4.25
C SER A 506 -24.52 -5.52 3.97
N VAL A 507 -24.36 -4.63 4.95
CA VAL A 507 -24.52 -3.19 4.78
C VAL A 507 -23.15 -2.55 4.99
N THR A 508 -22.69 -1.75 4.05
CA THR A 508 -21.42 -1.00 4.16
C THR A 508 -21.69 0.49 4.10
N LEU A 509 -21.34 1.21 5.18
CA LEU A 509 -21.20 2.66 5.13
C LEU A 509 -19.90 2.99 4.39
N ARG A 510 -20.01 3.65 3.23
CA ARG A 510 -18.86 4.11 2.44
C ARG A 510 -18.76 5.62 2.49
N THR A 511 -17.60 6.16 2.88
CA THR A 511 -17.37 7.62 2.89
C THR A 511 -16.59 8.08 1.66
N TYR A 512 -16.82 9.33 1.25
CA TYR A 512 -16.17 9.95 0.09
C TYR A 512 -15.35 11.19 0.47
N ALA A 513 -15.75 11.91 1.53
CA ALA A 513 -15.11 13.15 1.97
C ALA A 513 -14.77 13.14 3.48
N PRO A 514 -13.67 13.78 3.91
CA PRO A 514 -13.45 14.10 5.32
C PRO A 514 -14.51 15.09 5.78
N GLY A 515 -15.17 14.79 6.90
CA GLY A 515 -16.26 15.62 7.44
C GLY A 515 -17.58 14.89 7.70
N PHE A 516 -17.73 13.62 7.31
CA PHE A 516 -18.97 12.84 7.58
C PHE A 516 -19.35 12.76 9.08
N HIS A 517 -18.42 13.05 9.98
CA HIS A 517 -18.63 13.21 11.43
C HIS A 517 -19.68 14.30 11.76
N SER A 518 -19.76 15.41 11.01
CA SER A 518 -20.84 16.41 11.21
C SER A 518 -22.19 15.96 10.65
N GLU A 519 -22.21 14.92 9.80
CA GLU A 519 -23.42 14.27 9.30
C GLU A 519 -23.85 13.06 10.15
N VAL A 520 -23.22 12.81 11.30
CA VAL A 520 -23.61 11.77 12.27
C VAL A 520 -25.09 11.85 12.70
N PRO A 521 -25.74 13.02 12.88
CA PRO A 521 -27.19 13.12 13.09
C PRO A 521 -28.06 12.68 11.90
N GLY A 522 -27.45 12.36 10.76
CA GLY A 522 -28.06 11.69 9.60
C GLY A 522 -27.78 10.19 9.53
N GLN A 523 -26.86 9.65 10.35
CA GLN A 523 -26.72 8.21 10.54
C GLN A 523 -27.89 7.68 11.37
N GLY A 524 -28.37 6.47 11.03
CA GLY A 524 -29.55 5.90 11.68
C GLY A 524 -30.23 4.83 10.84
N LEU A 525 -29.47 3.88 10.30
CA LEU A 525 -30.06 2.68 9.73
C LEU A 525 -30.24 1.66 10.86
N THR A 526 -31.47 1.23 11.11
CA THR A 526 -31.77 0.21 12.12
C THR A 526 -32.05 -1.11 11.44
N VAL A 527 -31.40 -2.20 11.88
CA VAL A 527 -31.75 -3.56 11.44
C VAL A 527 -32.69 -4.22 12.43
N SER A 528 -33.76 -4.85 11.94
CA SER A 528 -34.68 -5.68 12.71
C SER A 528 -34.99 -6.98 11.96
N PHE A 529 -35.60 -7.96 12.63
CA PHE A 529 -35.79 -9.31 12.11
C PHE A 529 -37.28 -9.63 11.98
N VAL A 530 -37.66 -10.20 10.84
CA VAL A 530 -39.04 -10.59 10.52
C VAL A 530 -39.11 -12.08 10.15
N PRO A 531 -40.31 -12.70 10.15
CA PRO A 531 -40.51 -14.00 9.53
C PRO A 531 -40.00 -14.05 8.09
N TYR A 532 -39.57 -15.22 7.66
CA TYR A 532 -39.01 -15.44 6.32
C TYR A 532 -40.02 -15.18 5.19
N PHE A 533 -39.56 -14.55 4.10
CA PHE A 533 -40.30 -14.35 2.85
C PHE A 533 -39.50 -14.87 1.63
N LYS A 534 -40.13 -14.96 0.45
CA LYS A 534 -39.58 -15.73 -0.70
C LYS A 534 -38.75 -14.89 -1.67
N GLU A 535 -39.13 -13.64 -1.85
CA GLU A 535 -38.48 -12.64 -2.70
C GLU A 535 -37.07 -12.32 -2.17
N GLU A 536 -36.12 -11.93 -3.02
CA GLU A 536 -34.77 -11.57 -2.55
C GLU A 536 -34.75 -10.26 -1.76
N ALA A 537 -35.56 -9.28 -2.20
CA ALA A 537 -35.77 -8.03 -1.50
C ALA A 537 -37.15 -7.43 -1.76
N ILE A 538 -37.65 -6.69 -0.77
CA ILE A 538 -38.87 -5.88 -0.87
C ILE A 538 -38.56 -4.43 -0.47
N PHE A 539 -38.68 -3.50 -1.42
CA PHE A 539 -38.53 -2.07 -1.19
C PHE A 539 -39.89 -1.45 -0.85
N THR A 540 -40.07 -0.90 0.35
CA THR A 540 -41.29 -0.12 0.66
C THR A 540 -41.04 1.35 0.34
N VAL A 541 -41.88 1.91 -0.51
CA VAL A 541 -41.68 3.18 -1.19
C VAL A 541 -42.82 4.14 -0.89
N THR A 542 -42.46 5.35 -0.46
CA THR A 542 -43.38 6.44 -0.12
C THR A 542 -42.96 7.68 -0.92
N PRO A 543 -43.42 7.82 -2.19
CA PRO A 543 -42.95 8.88 -3.10
C PRO A 543 -43.22 10.28 -2.55
N ASP A 544 -42.51 11.27 -3.10
CA ASP A 544 -42.66 12.69 -2.75
C ASP A 544 -43.50 13.42 -3.81
N THR A 545 -44.37 14.31 -3.35
CA THR A 545 -45.24 15.15 -4.19
C THR A 545 -44.46 16.14 -5.05
N LYS A 546 -43.23 16.50 -4.64
CA LYS A 546 -42.42 17.54 -5.30
C LYS A 546 -41.34 17.00 -6.23
N SER A 547 -41.07 15.69 -6.26
CA SER A 547 -39.97 15.16 -7.08
C SER A 547 -40.24 13.78 -7.67
N LYS A 548 -39.81 13.62 -8.94
CA LYS A 548 -39.83 12.34 -9.65
C LYS A 548 -38.93 11.33 -8.93
N LEU A 549 -39.49 10.18 -8.58
CA LEU A 549 -38.77 9.08 -7.94
C LEU A 549 -38.31 8.10 -9.02
N TYR A 550 -37.00 7.89 -9.12
CA TYR A 550 -36.39 6.87 -9.98
C TYR A 550 -36.11 5.61 -9.15
N LEU A 551 -36.37 4.44 -9.73
CA LEU A 551 -36.14 3.11 -9.14
C LEU A 551 -35.60 2.17 -10.22
N ARG A 552 -34.58 1.39 -9.88
CA ARG A 552 -33.99 0.37 -10.77
C ARG A 552 -33.83 -0.99 -10.09
N THR A 553 -33.85 -2.04 -10.90
CA THR A 553 -33.50 -3.40 -10.45
C THR A 553 -32.13 -3.44 -9.77
N PRO A 554 -31.94 -4.31 -8.76
CA PRO A 554 -30.63 -4.70 -8.27
C PRO A 554 -29.65 -5.08 -9.39
N ASN A 555 -28.35 -5.08 -9.06
CA ASN A 555 -27.28 -5.58 -9.92
C ASN A 555 -27.07 -4.84 -11.26
N TRP A 556 -27.66 -3.66 -11.48
CA TRP A 556 -27.71 -2.90 -12.75
C TRP A 556 -26.61 -3.20 -13.79
N ASP A 557 -25.32 -3.03 -13.43
CA ASP A 557 -24.18 -3.16 -14.35
C ASP A 557 -23.91 -4.60 -14.84
N ARG A 558 -24.56 -5.61 -14.24
CA ARG A 558 -24.53 -7.03 -14.61
C ARG A 558 -25.92 -7.61 -14.92
N GLY A 559 -26.99 -6.86 -14.67
CA GLY A 559 -28.38 -7.32 -14.71
C GLY A 559 -28.77 -8.22 -13.51
N LEU A 560 -30.08 -8.25 -13.24
CA LEU A 560 -30.68 -8.98 -12.11
C LEU A 560 -30.30 -10.48 -12.14
N PRO A 561 -29.95 -11.13 -11.01
CA PRO A 561 -29.52 -12.53 -11.02
C PRO A 561 -30.55 -13.51 -11.57
N ALA A 562 -30.07 -14.66 -12.06
CA ALA A 562 -30.91 -15.72 -12.59
C ALA A 562 -31.92 -16.23 -11.55
N LEU A 563 -33.17 -16.47 -11.98
CA LEU A 563 -34.26 -17.03 -11.16
C LEU A 563 -34.57 -16.26 -9.86
N SER A 564 -34.15 -15.00 -9.75
CA SER A 564 -34.43 -14.13 -8.60
C SER A 564 -35.70 -13.29 -8.79
N SER A 565 -36.30 -12.85 -7.67
CA SER A 565 -37.47 -11.96 -7.68
C SER A 565 -37.31 -10.80 -6.69
N VAL A 566 -37.81 -9.63 -7.07
CA VAL A 566 -37.68 -8.37 -6.31
C VAL A 566 -38.99 -7.60 -6.41
N SER A 567 -39.48 -7.06 -5.29
CA SER A 567 -40.74 -6.31 -5.23
C SER A 567 -40.58 -4.89 -4.72
N TRP A 568 -41.42 -3.99 -5.21
CA TRP A 568 -41.60 -2.62 -4.72
C TRP A 568 -43.05 -2.43 -4.27
N ASN A 569 -43.25 -2.07 -2.99
CA ASN A 569 -44.55 -1.68 -2.44
C ASN A 569 -44.65 -0.15 -2.48
N ILE A 570 -45.44 0.39 -3.42
CA ILE A 570 -45.55 1.83 -3.67
C ILE A 570 -46.84 2.32 -3.01
N THR A 571 -46.68 3.09 -1.93
CA THR A 571 -47.82 3.64 -1.18
C THR A 571 -48.32 4.94 -1.81
N VAL A 572 -49.60 5.02 -2.17
CA VAL A 572 -50.21 6.22 -2.76
C VAL A 572 -51.00 7.00 -1.69
N PRO A 573 -50.69 8.28 -1.43
CA PRO A 573 -51.45 9.09 -0.46
C PRO A 573 -52.89 9.35 -0.90
N SER A 574 -53.81 9.41 0.06
CA SER A 574 -55.22 9.72 -0.19
C SER A 574 -55.39 11.11 -0.83
N GLY A 575 -56.12 11.19 -1.96
CA GLY A 575 -56.33 12.44 -2.69
C GLY A 575 -55.25 12.75 -3.73
N GLN A 576 -54.34 11.82 -3.98
CA GLN A 576 -53.34 11.86 -5.05
C GLN A 576 -53.48 10.65 -5.95
N GLU A 577 -52.85 10.69 -7.12
CA GLU A 577 -52.77 9.59 -8.07
C GLU A 577 -51.28 9.38 -8.44
N ALA A 578 -50.86 8.13 -8.56
CA ALA A 578 -49.47 7.77 -8.86
C ALA A 578 -49.34 7.33 -10.32
N CYS A 579 -48.60 8.11 -11.11
CA CYS A 579 -48.24 7.73 -12.47
C CYS A 579 -46.93 6.92 -12.46
N LEU A 580 -47.03 5.66 -12.89
CA LEU A 580 -45.92 4.73 -13.10
C LEU A 580 -45.47 4.80 -14.57
N THR A 581 -44.16 4.75 -14.85
CA THR A 581 -43.64 4.68 -16.23
C THR A 581 -42.26 4.04 -16.28
N PHE A 582 -41.96 3.38 -17.40
CA PHE A 582 -40.71 2.67 -17.67
C PHE A 582 -39.79 3.47 -18.61
N SER A 583 -38.47 3.29 -18.50
CA SER A 583 -37.50 4.07 -19.29
C SER A 583 -37.24 3.53 -20.70
N LYS A 584 -37.57 2.25 -20.95
CA LYS A 584 -37.44 1.56 -22.24
C LYS A 584 -38.82 1.08 -22.70
N GLU A 585 -38.98 0.82 -23.98
CA GLU A 585 -40.17 0.16 -24.55
C GLU A 585 -40.13 -1.37 -24.41
N ARG A 586 -38.93 -1.97 -24.33
CA ARG A 586 -38.68 -3.41 -24.10
C ARG A 586 -37.45 -3.57 -23.20
N THR A 587 -37.31 -4.71 -22.52
CA THR A 587 -36.15 -4.96 -21.64
C THR A 587 -34.87 -5.29 -22.43
N GLY A 588 -34.99 -6.23 -23.39
CA GLY A 588 -33.87 -6.86 -24.09
C GLY A 588 -33.40 -8.20 -23.49
N VAL A 589 -34.07 -8.73 -22.46
CA VAL A 589 -33.77 -10.06 -21.87
C VAL A 589 -34.09 -11.18 -22.87
N VAL A 590 -33.34 -12.28 -22.81
CA VAL A 590 -33.62 -13.53 -23.55
C VAL A 590 -33.34 -14.72 -22.64
N CYS A 591 -34.32 -15.59 -22.44
CA CYS A 591 -34.34 -16.61 -21.41
C CYS A 591 -33.90 -17.99 -21.94
N GLN A 592 -32.88 -18.56 -21.30
CA GLN A 592 -32.45 -19.95 -21.56
C GLN A 592 -33.31 -20.96 -20.78
N SER A 593 -33.76 -20.60 -19.57
CA SER A 593 -34.66 -21.42 -18.76
C SER A 593 -35.44 -20.56 -17.74
N GLY A 594 -36.62 -21.04 -17.31
CA GLY A 594 -37.58 -20.21 -16.57
C GLY A 594 -38.26 -19.18 -17.46
N ARG A 595 -38.88 -18.15 -16.87
CA ARG A 595 -39.51 -17.01 -17.56
C ARG A 595 -39.35 -15.74 -16.75
N ALA A 596 -39.13 -14.60 -17.40
CA ALA A 596 -39.06 -13.30 -16.76
C ALA A 596 -40.42 -12.60 -16.84
N PHE A 597 -40.95 -12.15 -15.70
CA PHE A 597 -42.27 -11.52 -15.61
C PHE A 597 -42.22 -10.23 -14.79
N MET A 598 -43.10 -9.30 -15.13
CA MET A 598 -43.48 -8.21 -14.25
C MET A 598 -44.96 -8.33 -13.92
N ILE A 599 -45.29 -8.18 -12.64
CA ILE A 599 -46.66 -8.19 -12.13
C ILE A 599 -46.92 -6.85 -11.43
N ILE A 600 -47.94 -6.12 -11.87
CA ILE A 600 -48.43 -4.91 -11.22
C ILE A 600 -49.74 -5.28 -10.51
N GLN A 601 -49.83 -5.08 -9.19
CA GLN A 601 -50.98 -5.51 -8.38
C GLN A 601 -51.50 -4.37 -7.50
N GLU A 602 -52.75 -3.93 -7.70
CA GLU A 602 -53.36 -2.90 -6.82
C GLU A 602 -53.88 -3.54 -5.52
N GLN A 603 -53.44 -3.02 -4.36
CA GLN A 603 -53.67 -3.64 -3.05
C GLN A 603 -55.15 -3.70 -2.61
N ARG A 604 -56.02 -2.87 -3.20
CA ARG A 604 -57.43 -2.77 -2.79
C ARG A 604 -58.37 -3.64 -3.61
N THR A 605 -58.12 -3.73 -4.91
CA THR A 605 -58.92 -4.52 -5.86
C THR A 605 -58.38 -5.93 -6.05
N GLN A 606 -57.11 -6.17 -5.69
CA GLN A 606 -56.35 -7.40 -6.00
C GLN A 606 -56.28 -7.70 -7.51
N MET A 607 -56.48 -6.68 -8.35
CA MET A 607 -56.32 -6.80 -9.79
C MET A 607 -54.83 -6.89 -10.14
N GLU A 608 -54.45 -7.90 -10.91
CA GLU A 608 -53.09 -8.18 -11.36
C GLU A 608 -52.95 -7.97 -12.86
N GLU A 609 -52.00 -7.13 -13.28
CA GLU A 609 -51.55 -6.98 -14.66
C GLU A 609 -50.20 -7.71 -14.80
N ILE A 610 -50.13 -8.74 -15.65
CA ILE A 610 -48.95 -9.59 -15.84
C ILE A 610 -48.37 -9.36 -17.24
N PHE A 611 -47.07 -9.13 -17.33
CA PHE A 611 -46.33 -8.88 -18.57
C PHE A 611 -45.14 -9.84 -18.71
N SER A 612 -44.97 -10.47 -19.88
CA SER A 612 -43.77 -11.22 -20.25
C SER A 612 -42.64 -10.24 -20.56
N LEU A 613 -41.57 -10.24 -19.76
CA LEU A 613 -40.48 -9.29 -19.94
C LEU A 613 -39.58 -9.61 -21.14
N GLU A 614 -39.72 -10.81 -21.71
CA GLU A 614 -39.04 -11.30 -22.90
C GLU A 614 -39.78 -10.92 -24.19
N ASP A 615 -41.09 -11.17 -24.25
CA ASP A 615 -41.90 -11.01 -25.47
C ASP A 615 -42.56 -9.62 -25.60
N ASP A 616 -43.09 -9.09 -24.50
CA ASP A 616 -44.03 -7.96 -24.52
C ASP A 616 -43.32 -6.60 -24.59
N THR A 617 -44.07 -5.60 -25.07
CA THR A 617 -43.74 -4.20 -24.82
C THR A 617 -44.09 -3.82 -23.39
N LEU A 618 -43.19 -3.13 -22.70
CA LEU A 618 -43.43 -2.59 -21.36
C LEU A 618 -44.66 -1.64 -21.38
N PRO A 619 -45.47 -1.65 -20.31
CA PRO A 619 -46.74 -0.93 -20.31
C PRO A 619 -46.57 0.58 -20.44
N LYS A 620 -47.54 1.19 -21.14
CA LYS A 620 -47.70 2.65 -21.25
C LYS A 620 -47.96 3.27 -19.87
N PRO A 621 -47.72 4.57 -19.67
CA PRO A 621 -47.88 5.22 -18.37
C PRO A 621 -49.24 4.93 -17.71
N SER A 622 -49.22 4.27 -16.55
CA SER A 622 -50.42 3.83 -15.83
C SER A 622 -50.63 4.62 -14.54
N PHE A 623 -51.89 4.87 -14.18
CA PHE A 623 -52.30 5.79 -13.13
C PHE A 623 -53.03 5.04 -12.01
N HIS A 624 -52.42 4.98 -10.82
CA HIS A 624 -52.88 4.18 -9.68
C HIS A 624 -53.39 5.06 -8.56
N ARG A 625 -54.61 4.78 -8.06
CA ARG A 625 -55.30 5.56 -7.02
C ARG A 625 -55.11 5.01 -5.62
N HIS A 626 -54.69 3.76 -5.53
CA HIS A 626 -54.40 3.07 -4.29
C HIS A 626 -52.97 2.54 -4.31
N SER A 627 -52.44 2.19 -3.14
CA SER A 627 -51.14 1.55 -3.02
C SER A 627 -51.08 0.29 -3.89
N PHE A 628 -49.96 0.09 -4.58
CA PHE A 628 -49.78 -1.01 -5.52
C PHE A 628 -48.40 -1.64 -5.37
N TRP A 629 -48.29 -2.89 -5.81
CA TRP A 629 -47.04 -3.61 -5.92
C TRP A 629 -46.54 -3.59 -7.35
N VAL A 630 -45.23 -3.54 -7.52
CA VAL A 630 -44.54 -3.96 -8.76
C VAL A 630 -43.61 -5.09 -8.35
N ASN A 631 -43.86 -6.31 -8.83
CA ASN A 631 -43.01 -7.48 -8.63
C ASN A 631 -42.31 -7.82 -9.96
N ILE A 632 -41.01 -8.07 -9.92
CA ILE A 632 -40.20 -8.41 -11.08
C ILE A 632 -39.48 -9.73 -10.78
N SER A 633 -39.73 -10.76 -11.59
CA SER A 633 -39.01 -12.03 -11.57
C SER A 633 -38.14 -12.17 -12.81
N ASN A 634 -36.96 -12.76 -12.66
CA ASN A 634 -36.06 -13.06 -13.75
C ASN A 634 -36.07 -14.56 -14.12
N CYS A 635 -35.78 -14.85 -15.38
CA CYS A 635 -35.42 -16.18 -15.85
C CYS A 635 -33.92 -16.46 -15.60
N SER A 636 -33.37 -17.51 -16.20
CA SER A 636 -31.93 -17.65 -16.44
C SER A 636 -31.60 -17.01 -17.79
N PRO A 637 -30.97 -15.82 -17.84
CA PRO A 637 -30.73 -15.11 -19.08
C PRO A 637 -29.58 -15.71 -19.90
N THR A 638 -29.66 -15.56 -21.22
CA THR A 638 -28.56 -15.82 -22.15
C THR A 638 -27.43 -14.80 -21.93
N SER A 639 -26.17 -15.20 -22.19
CA SER A 639 -25.02 -14.31 -22.06
C SER A 639 -25.19 -13.02 -22.87
N GLY A 640 -24.96 -11.86 -22.25
CA GLY A 640 -25.18 -10.54 -22.88
C GLY A 640 -26.64 -10.14 -23.08
N LYS A 641 -27.60 -10.88 -22.51
CA LYS A 641 -29.05 -10.62 -22.56
C LYS A 641 -29.67 -10.61 -21.16
N GLN A 642 -29.00 -9.96 -20.21
CA GLN A 642 -29.46 -9.88 -18.82
C GLN A 642 -30.64 -8.90 -18.65
N LEU A 643 -31.37 -9.03 -17.54
CA LEU A 643 -32.51 -8.18 -17.22
C LEU A 643 -32.07 -6.94 -16.42
N ASP A 644 -32.11 -5.77 -17.05
CA ASP A 644 -32.04 -4.46 -16.40
C ASP A 644 -33.34 -3.65 -16.67
N LEU A 645 -33.97 -3.17 -15.60
CA LEU A 645 -35.20 -2.38 -15.69
C LEU A 645 -35.15 -1.16 -14.77
N LEU A 646 -35.37 0.01 -15.38
CA LEU A 646 -35.45 1.33 -14.75
C LEU A 646 -36.87 1.88 -14.98
N PHE A 647 -37.47 2.35 -13.90
CA PHE A 647 -38.81 2.94 -13.89
C PHE A 647 -38.87 4.14 -12.95
N TRP A 648 -39.95 4.89 -13.02
CA TRP A 648 -40.20 5.98 -12.12
C TRP A 648 -41.66 6.10 -11.71
N VAL A 649 -41.86 6.78 -10.58
CA VAL A 649 -43.17 7.15 -10.05
C VAL A 649 -43.22 8.66 -9.87
N THR A 650 -44.34 9.25 -10.25
CA THR A 650 -44.69 10.65 -9.94
C THR A 650 -46.05 10.69 -9.26
N LEU A 651 -46.22 11.57 -8.26
CA LEU A 651 -47.51 11.80 -7.61
C LEU A 651 -48.14 13.08 -8.17
N THR A 652 -49.35 12.98 -8.68
CA THR A 652 -50.16 14.13 -9.10
C THR A 652 -51.26 14.40 -8.06
N PRO A 653 -51.58 15.67 -7.77
CA PRO A 653 -52.77 16.00 -6.97
C PRO A 653 -54.02 15.65 -7.77
N ARG A 654 -55.03 15.06 -7.13
CA ARG A 654 -56.28 14.70 -7.80
C ARG A 654 -57.01 15.96 -8.27
N THR A 655 -57.08 16.17 -9.57
CA THR A 655 -58.08 17.06 -10.17
C THR A 655 -59.46 16.47 -9.94
N LEU A 656 -60.26 17.11 -9.08
CA LEU A 656 -61.70 16.91 -9.08
C LEU A 656 -62.24 17.49 -10.39
N ASP A 657 -63.06 16.71 -11.09
CA ASP A 657 -63.56 17.06 -12.41
C ASP A 657 -64.75 18.02 -12.30
N VAL A 658 -64.47 19.31 -12.10
CA VAL A 658 -65.48 20.38 -11.94
C VAL A 658 -66.17 20.72 -13.28
N THR A 659 -65.76 20.07 -14.37
CA THR A 659 -66.16 20.32 -15.77
C THR A 659 -67.64 20.09 -16.06
N VAL A 660 -68.41 19.51 -15.13
CA VAL A 660 -69.84 19.14 -15.32
C VAL A 660 -70.82 20.20 -14.81
N ILE A 661 -70.43 21.13 -13.93
CA ILE A 661 -71.37 22.09 -13.31
C ILE A 661 -71.39 23.46 -14.01
N THR A 662 -70.33 23.85 -14.72
CA THR A 662 -70.20 25.17 -15.35
C THR A 662 -70.91 25.32 -16.71
N ALA A 663 -71.63 24.29 -17.19
CA ALA A 663 -72.31 24.30 -18.48
C ALA A 663 -73.66 25.07 -18.50
N VAL A 664 -74.36 25.18 -17.35
CA VAL A 664 -75.75 25.69 -17.31
C VAL A 664 -75.83 27.21 -17.09
N VAL A 665 -74.84 27.81 -16.42
CA VAL A 665 -74.89 29.24 -16.02
C VAL A 665 -74.40 30.19 -17.12
N GLY A 666 -73.57 29.72 -18.06
CA GLY A 666 -72.94 30.57 -19.08
C GLY A 666 -73.89 31.19 -20.12
N GLY A 667 -75.05 30.57 -20.37
CA GLY A 667 -75.97 31.01 -21.43
C GLY A 667 -76.72 32.31 -21.13
N GLY A 668 -77.07 32.57 -19.87
CA GLY A 668 -77.94 33.70 -19.50
C GLY A 668 -77.26 35.07 -19.54
N VAL A 669 -75.98 35.15 -19.21
CA VAL A 669 -75.28 36.44 -19.01
C VAL A 669 -74.98 37.14 -20.34
N SER A 670 -74.58 36.40 -21.37
CA SER A 670 -74.25 36.95 -22.69
C SER A 670 -75.45 37.61 -23.39
N LEU A 671 -76.65 37.05 -23.20
CA LEU A 671 -77.90 37.57 -23.76
C LEU A 671 -78.28 38.93 -23.15
N LEU A 672 -78.12 39.09 -21.83
CA LEU A 672 -78.37 40.35 -21.13
C LEU A 672 -77.35 41.43 -21.54
N PHE A 673 -76.08 41.07 -21.74
CA PHE A 673 -75.04 42.02 -22.16
C PHE A 673 -75.27 42.56 -23.58
N ALA A 674 -75.72 41.70 -24.51
CA ALA A 674 -76.09 42.11 -25.86
C ALA A 674 -77.26 43.11 -25.89
N LEU A 675 -78.32 42.85 -25.11
CA LEU A 675 -79.47 43.74 -24.98
C LEU A 675 -79.07 45.11 -24.39
N GLY A 676 -78.20 45.13 -23.37
CA GLY A 676 -77.70 46.37 -22.77
C GLY A 676 -76.93 47.26 -23.76
N LEU A 677 -76.11 46.66 -24.63
CA LEU A 677 -75.36 47.39 -25.65
C LEU A 677 -76.28 48.03 -26.71
N ILE A 678 -77.31 47.33 -27.16
CA ILE A 678 -78.29 47.84 -28.13
C ILE A 678 -79.00 49.09 -27.57
N ILE A 679 -79.47 49.03 -26.32
CA ILE A 679 -80.14 50.15 -25.64
C ILE A 679 -79.19 51.35 -25.45
N CYS A 680 -77.92 51.10 -25.14
CA CYS A 680 -76.91 52.15 -24.98
C CYS A 680 -76.60 52.88 -26.30
N CYS A 681 -76.47 52.14 -27.41
CA CYS A 681 -76.16 52.70 -28.72
C CYS A 681 -77.24 53.68 -29.22
N VAL A 682 -78.53 53.34 -29.06
CA VAL A 682 -79.65 54.23 -29.45
C VAL A 682 -79.61 55.56 -28.68
N LYS A 683 -79.25 55.53 -27.39
CA LYS A 683 -79.24 56.73 -26.53
C LYS A 683 -78.08 57.69 -26.81
N LYS A 684 -77.00 57.22 -27.47
CA LYS A 684 -75.79 58.01 -27.73
C LYS A 684 -75.84 58.86 -29.02
N TYR A 685 -76.83 58.64 -29.90
CA TYR A 685 -76.88 59.27 -31.23
C TYR A 685 -77.47 60.71 -31.28
N ARG A 686 -77.77 61.34 -30.13
CA ARG A 686 -78.29 62.73 -30.04
C ARG A 686 -77.49 63.64 -29.11
N LYS A 687 -76.26 64.01 -29.51
CA LYS A 687 -75.69 65.39 -29.44
C LYS A 687 -74.27 65.43 -30.03
N LYS A 688 -73.92 66.51 -30.74
CA LYS A 688 -72.61 66.80 -31.37
C LYS A 688 -71.96 68.05 -30.73
N LYS A 689 -70.70 68.30 -31.12
CA LYS A 689 -69.90 69.57 -31.00
C LYS A 689 -69.03 69.69 -29.72
N VAL A 690 -67.80 70.23 -29.75
CA VAL A 690 -66.89 70.65 -30.86
C VAL A 690 -65.41 70.73 -30.39
N ASN A 691 -64.46 70.55 -31.34
CA ASN A 691 -63.03 70.95 -31.51
C ASN A 691 -62.23 71.59 -30.32
N LYS A 692 -60.88 71.58 -30.26
CA LYS A 692 -59.82 71.64 -31.31
C LYS A 692 -58.51 70.92 -30.87
N GLY A 693 -57.59 70.64 -31.82
CA GLY A 693 -56.13 70.43 -31.62
C GLY A 693 -55.32 71.55 -32.32
N PRO A 694 -54.02 71.39 -32.69
CA PRO A 694 -53.08 70.25 -32.58
C PRO A 694 -51.86 70.62 -31.66
N ALA A 695 -50.55 70.31 -31.82
CA ALA A 695 -49.71 69.62 -32.83
C ALA A 695 -48.29 69.19 -32.30
N VAL A 696 -47.70 68.19 -32.98
CA VAL A 696 -46.28 67.97 -33.43
C VAL A 696 -45.06 68.47 -32.59
N GLY A 697 -44.03 67.60 -32.40
CA GLY A 697 -42.78 68.03 -31.71
C GLY A 697 -41.41 67.27 -31.72
N ILE A 698 -41.22 66.11 -32.39
CA ILE A 698 -39.89 65.63 -32.93
C ILE A 698 -38.74 65.07 -31.98
N TYR A 699 -38.16 63.93 -32.42
CA TYR A 699 -36.85 63.24 -32.18
C TYR A 699 -36.36 62.58 -30.85
N ASN A 700 -35.54 61.53 -31.06
CA ASN A 700 -34.89 60.56 -30.14
C ASN A 700 -33.67 61.12 -29.38
N GLY A 701 -33.20 60.41 -28.32
CA GLY A 701 -31.96 60.80 -27.61
C GLY A 701 -31.32 59.86 -26.56
N ASN A 702 -31.36 58.53 -26.74
CA ASN A 702 -30.42 57.51 -26.19
C ASN A 702 -29.74 57.64 -24.78
N ILE A 703 -30.00 56.62 -23.93
CA ILE A 703 -28.99 55.79 -23.21
C ILE A 703 -28.20 56.32 -21.97
N ASN A 704 -28.24 55.46 -20.92
CA ASN A 704 -27.23 55.11 -19.88
C ASN A 704 -27.15 55.74 -18.46
N THR A 705 -27.09 54.77 -17.52
CA THR A 705 -26.26 54.66 -16.30
C THR A 705 -26.64 55.29 -14.94
N GLN A 706 -26.46 54.43 -13.92
CA GLN A 706 -26.06 54.68 -12.52
C GLN A 706 -27.12 55.11 -11.47
N MET A 707 -27.49 54.11 -10.65
CA MET A 707 -27.80 54.21 -9.21
C MET A 707 -26.60 54.83 -8.43
N PRO A 708 -26.74 55.36 -7.18
CA PRO A 708 -27.54 54.74 -6.11
C PRO A 708 -28.20 55.69 -5.07
N LEU A 709 -28.54 55.10 -3.92
CA LEU A 709 -28.91 55.65 -2.60
C LEU A 709 -30.40 55.90 -2.23
N GLN A 710 -30.74 55.33 -1.07
CA GLN A 710 -31.86 55.60 -0.16
C GLN A 710 -31.67 56.95 0.60
N PRO A 711 -32.58 57.38 1.51
CA PRO A 711 -34.03 57.13 1.62
C PRO A 711 -34.86 58.41 1.95
N LYS A 712 -36.21 58.35 1.81
CA LYS A 712 -37.16 58.62 2.94
C LYS A 712 -38.65 58.45 2.57
N LYS A 713 -39.37 57.82 3.53
CA LYS A 713 -40.83 57.75 3.80
C LYS A 713 -41.76 58.55 2.85
N PHE A 714 -42.52 57.90 1.96
CA PHE A 714 -43.82 57.19 2.18
C PHE A 714 -45.09 58.06 2.09
N GLN A 715 -45.96 57.80 1.09
CA GLN A 715 -47.22 57.08 1.37
C GLN A 715 -47.87 56.40 0.13
N LYS A 716 -48.39 55.18 0.38
CA LYS A 716 -49.46 54.43 -0.31
C LYS A 716 -49.42 54.19 -1.84
N GLY A 717 -49.23 52.92 -2.23
CA GLY A 717 -49.51 52.44 -3.59
C GLY A 717 -49.41 50.91 -3.83
N ARG A 718 -50.53 50.18 -3.59
CA ARG A 718 -51.01 48.99 -4.35
C ARG A 718 -50.38 47.56 -4.18
N LYS A 719 -51.29 46.60 -3.89
CA LYS A 719 -51.45 45.18 -4.34
C LYS A 719 -50.98 43.94 -3.50
N ASP A 720 -51.91 42.97 -3.52
CA ASP A 720 -51.84 41.48 -3.54
C ASP A 720 -51.53 40.60 -2.31
N ASN A 721 -52.48 39.66 -2.11
CA ASN A 721 -52.48 38.29 -1.54
C ASN A 721 -51.71 37.99 -0.23
N ASP A 722 -52.38 37.62 0.88
CA ASP A 722 -53.19 36.40 1.18
C ASP A 722 -52.29 35.31 1.81
N SER A 723 -52.24 35.17 3.15
CA SER A 723 -53.20 34.53 4.09
C SER A 723 -52.89 33.03 4.31
N HIS A 724 -53.07 32.39 5.48
CA HIS A 724 -53.88 32.65 6.69
C HIS A 724 -52.99 32.34 7.95
N VAL A 725 -53.13 32.87 9.19
CA VAL A 725 -54.27 33.23 10.07
C VAL A 725 -55.01 31.99 10.63
N TYR A 726 -55.30 31.82 11.94
CA TYR A 726 -54.62 32.15 13.23
C TYR A 726 -55.44 31.53 14.41
N ALA A 727 -54.80 30.88 15.39
CA ALA A 727 -55.26 30.51 16.76
C ALA A 727 -54.13 29.64 17.41
N VAL A 728 -53.48 29.90 18.57
CA VAL A 728 -53.75 30.71 19.79
C VAL A 728 -54.93 30.12 20.60
N ILE A 729 -54.89 29.86 21.92
CA ILE A 729 -54.11 30.41 23.06
C ILE A 729 -53.49 29.29 23.96
N GLU A 730 -52.62 29.66 24.89
CA GLU A 730 -51.98 28.85 25.94
C GLU A 730 -52.88 28.59 27.18
N ASP A 731 -52.25 28.05 28.24
CA ASP A 731 -52.47 28.31 29.69
C ASP A 731 -53.14 27.31 30.68
N THR A 732 -52.53 27.28 31.88
CA THR A 732 -53.03 26.86 33.22
C THR A 732 -53.37 25.40 33.60
N MET A 733 -52.46 24.81 34.40
CA MET A 733 -52.64 24.32 35.80
C MET A 733 -53.80 23.37 36.28
N VAL A 734 -53.37 22.34 37.05
CA VAL A 734 -53.91 21.88 38.37
C VAL A 734 -55.12 20.90 38.49
N TYR A 735 -54.79 19.63 38.82
CA TYR A 735 -55.44 18.62 39.71
C TYR A 735 -56.90 18.09 39.48
N GLY A 736 -57.16 16.85 39.99
CA GLY A 736 -58.48 16.17 40.03
C GLY A 736 -58.47 14.71 39.50
N HIS A 737 -57.89 13.70 40.17
CA HIS A 737 -58.33 12.96 41.37
C HIS A 737 -59.48 11.91 41.17
N LEU A 738 -59.20 10.65 41.52
CA LEU A 738 -60.13 9.48 41.71
C LEU A 738 -60.77 8.93 40.42
N LEU A 739 -61.04 7.62 40.22
CA LEU A 739 -61.14 6.40 41.05
C LEU A 739 -60.24 5.28 40.44
N GLN A 740 -59.51 4.40 41.16
CA GLN A 740 -59.90 3.32 42.12
C GLN A 740 -60.64 2.14 41.44
N GLY A 741 -60.22 0.85 41.46
CA GLY A 741 -59.03 0.16 42.01
C GLY A 741 -58.62 -1.05 41.11
N SER A 742 -57.82 -2.06 41.49
CA SER A 742 -57.43 -2.55 42.83
C SER A 742 -56.17 -3.46 42.79
N GLY A 743 -55.44 -3.57 43.91
CA GLY A 743 -54.44 -4.62 44.22
C GLY A 743 -53.01 -4.46 43.64
N GLY A 744 -51.93 -4.41 44.44
CA GLY A 744 -51.87 -4.31 45.91
C GLY A 744 -50.45 -4.29 46.51
N SER A 745 -50.30 -3.57 47.62
CA SER A 745 -49.18 -3.49 48.59
C SER A 745 -47.78 -2.99 48.14
N PHE A 746 -47.18 -2.18 49.03
CA PHE A 746 -45.78 -1.76 49.03
C PHE A 746 -44.91 -2.76 49.82
N LEU A 747 -43.62 -2.87 49.48
CA LEU A 747 -42.49 -2.40 50.31
C LEU A 747 -41.13 -2.64 49.61
N GLN A 748 -40.15 -1.78 49.91
CA GLN A 748 -38.73 -1.89 49.54
C GLN A 748 -37.90 -1.75 50.83
N PRO A 749 -36.63 -2.20 50.85
CA PRO A 749 -36.06 -3.38 50.20
C PRO A 749 -35.34 -4.27 51.23
N GLU A 750 -34.91 -5.48 50.84
CA GLU A 750 -33.91 -6.22 51.64
C GLU A 750 -32.83 -6.84 50.74
N VAL A 751 -31.66 -7.06 51.34
CA VAL A 751 -30.41 -7.53 50.70
C VAL A 751 -30.41 -9.06 50.67
N ASP A 752 -29.81 -9.66 49.63
CA ASP A 752 -29.28 -11.03 49.73
C ASP A 752 -27.81 -11.06 49.29
N ALA A 753 -27.04 -11.95 49.90
CA ALA A 753 -25.59 -11.94 49.91
C ALA A 753 -24.96 -12.99 48.97
N TYR A 754 -23.65 -12.85 48.75
CA TYR A 754 -22.86 -13.86 48.03
C TYR A 754 -22.96 -15.23 48.71
N ARG A 755 -23.50 -16.23 48.00
CA ARG A 755 -23.26 -17.65 48.30
C ARG A 755 -21.98 -18.12 47.61
N PRO A 756 -20.96 -18.58 48.34
CA PRO A 756 -19.79 -19.23 47.73
C PRO A 756 -20.17 -20.54 47.03
N PHE A 757 -19.43 -20.89 45.97
CA PHE A 757 -19.58 -22.16 45.27
C PHE A 757 -19.08 -23.32 46.16
N GLN A 758 -19.98 -24.20 46.57
CA GLN A 758 -19.65 -25.45 47.27
C GLN A 758 -19.57 -26.61 46.27
N GLY A 759 -18.36 -26.84 45.77
CA GLY A 759 -18.01 -28.00 44.94
C GLY A 759 -16.51 -28.26 45.03
N ALA A 760 -16.09 -29.51 44.91
CA ALA A 760 -14.69 -29.89 45.07
C ALA A 760 -13.82 -29.28 43.96
N MET A 761 -12.87 -28.41 44.34
CA MET A 761 -11.79 -27.98 43.45
C MET A 761 -10.70 -29.06 43.44
N GLY A 762 -10.17 -29.38 42.26
CA GLY A 762 -8.99 -30.23 42.12
C GLY A 762 -7.72 -29.39 42.05
N ASP A 763 -6.66 -29.82 42.75
CA ASP A 763 -5.44 -29.02 43.00
C ASP A 763 -4.51 -28.80 41.78
N ARG A 764 -4.99 -28.88 40.54
CA ARG A 764 -4.22 -28.58 39.33
C ARG A 764 -5.06 -27.89 38.25
N PRO A 765 -4.58 -26.79 37.65
CA PRO A 765 -5.21 -26.21 36.46
C PRO A 765 -5.04 -27.16 35.25
N PRO A 766 -5.97 -27.15 34.28
CA PRO A 766 -5.89 -28.01 33.10
C PRO A 766 -4.73 -27.58 32.19
N SER A 767 -3.78 -28.49 31.97
CA SER A 767 -2.71 -28.32 30.97
C SER A 767 -3.27 -28.40 29.54
N PRO A 768 -2.74 -27.62 28.58
CA PRO A 768 -3.16 -27.71 27.18
C PRO A 768 -2.84 -29.10 26.58
N PRO A 769 -3.61 -29.55 25.56
CA PRO A 769 -3.48 -30.91 25.04
C PRO A 769 -2.19 -31.12 24.23
N PRO A 770 -1.52 -32.28 24.34
CA PRO A 770 -0.37 -32.61 23.51
C PRO A 770 -0.79 -32.95 22.07
N THR A 771 -0.09 -32.39 21.09
CA THR A 771 -0.37 -32.58 19.66
C THR A 771 0.13 -33.94 19.15
N CYS A 772 -0.56 -35.02 19.51
CA CYS A 772 -0.21 -36.36 19.02
C CYS A 772 -0.70 -36.62 17.58
N SER A 773 0.28 -36.75 16.68
CA SER A 773 0.20 -37.47 15.41
C SER A 773 -0.49 -38.84 15.56
N ARG A 774 -1.16 -39.30 14.48
CA ARG A 774 -1.76 -40.64 14.42
C ARG A 774 -0.70 -41.75 14.57
N VAL A 775 -1.07 -42.80 15.29
CA VAL A 775 -0.28 -44.03 15.53
C VAL A 775 -0.46 -45.01 14.34
N PRO A 776 0.54 -45.85 14.00
CA PRO A 776 0.60 -46.57 12.72
C PRO A 776 0.19 -48.05 12.81
N THR A 777 0.17 -48.73 11.65
CA THR A 777 0.08 -50.19 11.52
C THR A 777 1.36 -50.75 10.89
N ALA A 778 1.94 -51.80 11.48
CA ALA A 778 3.04 -52.60 10.92
C ALA A 778 2.53 -53.51 9.76
N LYS A 779 3.31 -54.09 8.84
CA LYS A 779 4.77 -54.17 8.51
C LYS A 779 4.83 -54.44 6.97
N LEU A 780 5.91 -54.26 6.21
CA LEU A 780 7.15 -55.06 6.15
C LEU A 780 8.06 -54.49 5.03
N ALA A 781 9.26 -55.08 4.85
CA ALA A 781 10.26 -54.86 3.78
C ALA A 781 11.17 -53.63 3.94
N GLU A 782 12.40 -53.78 3.40
CA GLU A 782 13.54 -52.88 3.58
C GLU A 782 13.84 -52.13 2.28
N GLU A 783 14.09 -50.82 2.35
CA GLU A 783 15.09 -50.19 1.47
C GLU A 783 15.64 -48.88 2.09
N LYS A 784 16.79 -48.42 1.58
CA LYS A 784 17.64 -47.38 2.21
C LYS A 784 17.72 -46.12 1.33
N PRO A 785 17.10 -44.98 1.70
CA PRO A 785 17.16 -43.76 0.91
C PRO A 785 18.42 -42.89 1.17
N PRO A 786 18.85 -42.08 0.18
CA PRO A 786 19.94 -41.10 0.31
C PRO A 786 19.48 -39.78 0.96
N PRO A 787 20.41 -38.88 1.38
CA PRO A 787 20.06 -37.60 1.99
C PRO A 787 19.43 -36.60 1.01
N CYS A 788 18.44 -35.86 1.47
CA CYS A 788 17.69 -34.90 0.65
C CYS A 788 18.42 -33.57 0.44
N THR A 789 18.39 -33.05 -0.78
CA THR A 789 18.73 -31.66 -1.13
C THR A 789 17.57 -31.01 -1.89
N SER A 790 17.00 -29.94 -1.37
CA SER A 790 16.08 -29.06 -2.10
C SER A 790 16.11 -27.65 -1.52
N LEU A 791 16.79 -26.73 -2.21
CA LEU A 791 16.56 -25.29 -2.09
C LEU A 791 15.72 -24.88 -3.30
N GLU A 792 14.69 -24.07 -3.10
CA GLU A 792 13.91 -23.52 -4.21
C GLU A 792 14.73 -22.48 -4.99
N PRO A 793 14.69 -22.48 -6.33
CA PRO A 793 15.32 -21.43 -7.14
C PRO A 793 14.40 -20.21 -7.25
N GLU A 794 14.88 -19.05 -6.79
CA GLU A 794 14.23 -17.76 -7.06
C GLU A 794 14.16 -17.53 -8.59
N THR A 795 12.96 -17.24 -9.09
CA THR A 795 12.71 -17.07 -10.53
C THR A 795 12.19 -15.65 -10.80
N GLU A 796 13.01 -14.80 -11.42
CA GLU A 796 12.61 -13.43 -11.79
C GLU A 796 11.69 -13.43 -13.04
N PRO A 797 10.64 -12.58 -13.08
CA PRO A 797 9.73 -12.52 -14.22
C PRO A 797 10.25 -11.66 -15.38
N TYR A 798 9.94 -12.13 -16.60
CA TYR A 798 10.23 -11.55 -17.91
C TYR A 798 10.17 -10.00 -18.03
N THR A 799 11.13 -9.44 -18.75
CA THR A 799 11.08 -8.09 -19.33
C THR A 799 11.05 -8.16 -20.86
N PHE A 800 10.32 -7.26 -21.52
CA PHE A 800 10.17 -7.25 -22.98
C PHE A 800 11.41 -6.70 -23.69
N SER A 801 11.84 -7.36 -24.78
CA SER A 801 12.85 -6.85 -25.72
C SER A 801 12.26 -6.70 -27.12
N HIS A 802 12.22 -5.47 -27.65
CA HIS A 802 11.84 -5.23 -29.05
C HIS A 802 13.00 -5.60 -30.01
N PRO A 803 12.70 -6.15 -31.21
CA PRO A 803 13.73 -6.65 -32.13
C PRO A 803 14.42 -5.55 -32.93
N SER A 804 15.75 -5.64 -33.05
CA SER A 804 16.57 -4.81 -33.94
C SER A 804 16.48 -5.27 -35.41
N GLN A 805 16.35 -4.35 -36.35
CA GLN A 805 16.42 -4.65 -37.79
C GLN A 805 17.88 -4.66 -38.29
N ALA A 806 18.29 -5.76 -38.97
CA ALA A 806 19.36 -5.77 -39.96
C ALA A 806 19.19 -7.00 -40.90
N ALA A 807 19.51 -6.86 -42.19
CA ALA A 807 19.18 -7.83 -43.26
C ALA A 807 20.12 -9.05 -43.34
N GLY A 808 19.67 -10.19 -43.91
CA GLY A 808 20.50 -11.43 -43.91
C GLY A 808 20.10 -12.68 -44.72
N SER A 809 19.31 -12.62 -45.80
CA SER A 809 19.18 -13.68 -46.85
C SER A 809 18.56 -15.08 -46.53
N ASN A 810 17.38 -15.34 -47.13
CA ASN A 810 16.93 -16.58 -47.79
C ASN A 810 17.18 -17.99 -47.18
N ARG A 811 16.10 -18.64 -46.71
CA ARG A 811 15.33 -19.61 -47.53
C ARG A 811 13.97 -19.95 -46.90
N ALA A 812 13.05 -20.53 -47.69
CA ALA A 812 11.65 -20.74 -47.29
C ALA A 812 11.33 -22.19 -46.87
N THR A 813 10.34 -22.36 -45.99
CA THR A 813 9.44 -23.53 -45.96
C THR A 813 8.14 -23.17 -45.20
N HIS A 814 7.07 -23.95 -45.38
CA HIS A 814 5.71 -23.59 -44.94
C HIS A 814 5.37 -24.04 -43.50
N VAL A 815 4.43 -23.32 -42.90
CA VAL A 815 3.72 -23.64 -41.65
C VAL A 815 2.55 -24.59 -41.92
N PRO A 816 2.22 -25.48 -40.98
CA PRO A 816 0.82 -25.78 -40.65
C PRO A 816 0.47 -25.48 -39.18
N LEU A 817 -0.74 -24.98 -38.95
CA LEU A 817 -1.34 -24.80 -37.62
C LEU A 817 -1.96 -26.11 -37.13
N LEU A 818 -2.06 -26.25 -35.80
CA LEU A 818 -3.03 -27.15 -35.15
C LEU A 818 -3.71 -26.39 -33.99
N ASP A 819 -5.01 -26.60 -33.87
CA ASP A 819 -5.93 -25.95 -32.92
C ASP A 819 -6.50 -27.01 -31.94
N PRO A 820 -7.33 -26.65 -30.93
CA PRO A 820 -7.36 -27.37 -29.65
C PRO A 820 -8.18 -28.66 -29.60
N GLN A 821 -7.94 -29.42 -28.51
CA GLN A 821 -8.59 -30.69 -28.20
C GLN A 821 -9.42 -30.60 -26.90
N GLU A 822 -10.68 -31.00 -26.95
CA GLU A 822 -11.55 -31.23 -25.78
C GLU A 822 -11.66 -32.73 -25.41
N PRO A 823 -12.12 -33.08 -24.18
CA PRO A 823 -11.88 -34.40 -23.59
C PRO A 823 -12.97 -35.46 -23.84
N GLY A 824 -12.57 -36.73 -23.76
CA GLY A 824 -13.46 -37.89 -23.70
C GLY A 824 -13.51 -38.52 -22.30
N LEU A 825 -14.66 -39.07 -21.93
CA LEU A 825 -14.92 -39.80 -20.67
C LEU A 825 -14.75 -41.33 -20.84
N PRO A 826 -14.68 -42.13 -19.75
CA PRO A 826 -14.03 -43.45 -19.77
C PRO A 826 -14.94 -44.62 -20.19
N ALA A 827 -14.35 -45.81 -20.25
CA ALA A 827 -15.03 -47.09 -20.42
C ALA A 827 -14.77 -48.01 -19.21
N GLU A 828 -15.82 -48.76 -18.84
CA GLU A 828 -15.95 -49.79 -17.78
C GLU A 828 -15.62 -49.36 -16.33
#